data_AF-A0A8C5EXC6-F1
#
_entry.id   AF-A0A8C5EXC6-F1
#
_cell.length_a   1.000
_cell.length_b   1.000
_cell.length_c   1.000
_cell.angle_alpha   90.00
_cell.angle_beta   90.00
_cell.angle_gamma   90.00
#
_symmetry.space_group_name_H-M   'P 1'
#
loop_
_entity.id
_entity.type
_entity.pdbx_description
1 polymer ?
#
loop_
_entity_poly.entity_id
_entity_poly.type
_entity_poly.pdbx_seq_one_letter_code
_entity_poly.pdbx_strand_id
1 'polypeptide(L)'
;MEVQCIMGITVLSVPLILSMMSSVCAEEGGVSLGMCPPQCVCETRPWFTPQSVYHEARTIDCNELQLQRAPQNLTDDTQVLLLQSNNISSITDELQALTNLTELDLSQNHFIQVSSMGLTSLGCLVTLYLEENLIVELQDFSLRNLSSLEELYINHNRISSIRPKAFAGLSKLLRLHLNSNRLLSIDSRWFQSLPSLEILMIGENPILGLEEKNFLPLSSLHSLVLAGMGLTSVPSDAFVGLEYLESLSFYDNRLRSVPRDALRVLPNLKFLDLNRNPVRRIQQGDFQDFAHLEELSLNNMEELLMVERRSFHNLPELSKLELCNNPRLSYIQPQAFSGLPALRTLMLHTNQLSLLSPELLSLPSLEEVSLYSNPLRCDCLLTWRTYLGNQSQLTVLQASVTLCASPPALIGRELREVAWGWEGGGANSCLPHISPHALPPSVNVSEGQPITLECWADADPAPQFYWITPTGDKVSSEARALPIMSSGGRGLSRKRKHHVSELGALVIEHTEASDAGMYTCVSWNEEGADTKSVSVIVVTSGRSYEPMWVENSSSAASPLVVLAKAVHSQSVLLQWSLFPSNAASGFDSAPSLWTGASVYIHNDHISYTTQVALDVQEFNVTHLLPSTEYHVCLTVSSGSARVHTSCLNVTTRAASFCAAPVVSRQGGGEALAAALGSVLAMSVLAALLLSYTRRRVQQHSNIPLNELYPPLITLWEGEAERDEEGAHAATKTCSW
;
A
#
# COMPACT_ATOMS: atom_id res chain seq x y z
N MET A 1 -25.59 2.27 57.52
CA MET A 1 -26.10 3.05 58.66
C MET A 1 -27.32 3.78 58.11
N GLU A 2 -28.51 3.18 58.17
CA GLU A 2 -29.40 3.12 59.36
C GLU A 2 -30.01 4.50 59.64
N VAL A 3 -31.33 4.65 59.84
CA VAL A 3 -32.35 3.68 60.30
C VAL A 3 -33.58 3.66 59.37
N GLN A 4 -34.23 2.50 59.23
CA GLN A 4 -35.53 2.33 58.53
C GLN A 4 -36.71 2.70 59.46
N CYS A 5 -37.90 2.97 58.87
CA CYS A 5 -39.24 2.45 59.28
C CYS A 5 -40.40 3.48 59.20
N ILE A 6 -41.67 3.11 58.98
CA ILE A 6 -42.27 2.02 58.15
C ILE A 6 -43.81 2.25 58.08
N MET A 7 -44.47 1.92 56.95
CA MET A 7 -45.95 1.99 56.72
C MET A 7 -46.54 3.43 56.79
N GLY A 8 -47.70 3.79 56.21
CA GLY A 8 -48.82 3.10 55.54
C GLY A 8 -50.13 3.78 56.01
N ILE A 9 -51.16 4.10 55.21
CA ILE A 9 -52.03 3.18 54.44
C ILE A 9 -53.04 3.99 53.56
N THR A 10 -53.08 3.71 52.25
CA THR A 10 -54.21 3.69 51.25
C THR A 10 -55.32 4.77 51.09
N VAL A 11 -55.83 4.85 49.84
CA VAL A 11 -57.18 5.26 49.33
C VAL A 11 -57.37 6.69 48.76
N LEU A 12 -57.23 6.78 47.43
CA LEU A 12 -58.12 7.42 46.43
C LEU A 12 -59.17 8.47 46.85
N SER A 13 -59.10 9.69 46.27
CA SER A 13 -60.19 10.28 45.46
C SER A 13 -59.76 11.56 44.70
N VAL A 14 -60.57 11.96 43.71
CA VAL A 14 -60.41 12.99 42.65
C VAL A 14 -61.61 13.99 42.82
N PRO A 15 -61.63 15.30 42.39
CA PRO A 15 -60.97 15.95 41.23
C PRO A 15 -60.36 17.38 41.44
N LEU A 16 -60.00 17.98 40.29
CA LEU A 16 -59.66 19.38 40.00
C LEU A 16 -60.43 20.46 40.80
N ILE A 17 -59.71 21.52 41.22
CA ILE A 17 -59.98 22.92 40.81
C ILE A 17 -58.63 23.64 40.65
N LEU A 18 -58.41 24.35 39.53
CA LEU A 18 -57.47 25.46 39.48
C LEU A 18 -58.01 26.54 38.52
N SER A 19 -58.11 27.78 38.99
CA SER A 19 -58.58 28.91 38.18
C SER A 19 -58.06 30.23 38.73
N MET A 20 -57.70 31.15 37.82
CA MET A 20 -57.39 32.57 38.07
C MET A 20 -56.14 32.87 38.94
N MET A 21 -55.14 33.48 38.30
CA MET A 21 -54.90 34.91 38.54
C MET A 21 -54.53 35.62 37.23
N SER A 22 -54.95 36.88 37.12
CA SER A 22 -54.68 37.82 36.01
C SER A 22 -53.36 38.57 36.23
N SER A 23 -52.65 39.07 35.21
CA SER A 23 -53.01 40.25 34.41
C SER A 23 -52.02 40.37 33.24
N VAL A 24 -52.40 40.70 32.00
CA VAL A 24 -53.05 41.93 31.48
C VAL A 24 -52.15 43.17 31.55
N CYS A 25 -51.46 43.43 30.42
CA CYS A 25 -51.31 44.75 29.80
C CYS A 25 -51.39 44.53 28.28
N ALA A 26 -52.02 45.43 27.54
CA ALA A 26 -52.16 45.36 26.08
C ALA A 26 -52.42 46.75 25.48
N GLU A 27 -51.77 47.05 24.36
CA GLU A 27 -52.12 48.08 23.37
C GLU A 27 -51.28 47.74 22.10
N GLU A 28 -51.87 47.01 21.17
CA GLU A 28 -52.45 47.54 19.92
C GLU A 28 -51.42 47.91 18.82
N GLY A 29 -50.88 46.87 18.19
CA GLY A 29 -50.36 46.90 16.82
C GLY A 29 -50.87 45.67 16.08
N GLY A 30 -51.77 45.85 15.12
CA GLY A 30 -52.53 44.74 14.51
C GLY A 30 -51.70 43.86 13.57
N VAL A 31 -51.21 42.73 14.08
CA VAL A 31 -50.61 41.63 13.29
C VAL A 31 -51.33 40.33 13.64
N SER A 32 -51.55 39.47 12.65
CA SER A 32 -52.08 38.13 12.88
C SER A 32 -51.10 37.34 13.76
N LEU A 33 -51.52 36.93 14.97
CA LEU A 33 -50.79 35.93 15.75
C LEU A 33 -50.94 34.58 15.06
N GLY A 34 -50.11 34.35 14.04
CA GLY A 34 -49.98 33.10 13.33
C GLY A 34 -49.70 31.98 14.32
N MET A 35 -50.68 31.08 14.48
CA MET A 35 -50.62 30.04 15.49
C MET A 35 -49.63 28.96 15.04
N CYS A 36 -48.55 28.78 15.80
CA CYS A 36 -47.62 27.67 15.61
C CYS A 36 -48.40 26.33 15.53
N PRO A 37 -48.12 25.45 14.56
CA PRO A 37 -48.78 24.15 14.48
C PRO A 37 -48.63 23.37 15.79
N PRO A 38 -49.69 22.76 16.33
CA PRO A 38 -49.76 22.34 17.75
C PRO A 38 -48.87 21.15 18.14
N GLN A 39 -48.08 20.62 17.22
CA GLN A 39 -47.09 19.56 17.45
C GLN A 39 -45.65 20.03 17.18
N CYS A 40 -45.47 21.22 16.58
CA CYS A 40 -44.18 21.77 16.16
C CYS A 40 -43.68 22.84 17.14
N VAL A 41 -42.39 23.20 17.03
CA VAL A 41 -41.76 24.30 17.78
C VAL A 41 -41.51 25.47 16.82
N CYS A 42 -41.99 26.67 17.18
CA CYS A 42 -41.84 27.86 16.33
C CYS A 42 -41.08 28.97 17.06
N GLU A 43 -39.79 29.10 16.78
CA GLU A 43 -38.87 30.04 17.44
C GLU A 43 -38.06 30.85 16.41
N THR A 44 -37.14 31.67 16.88
CA THR A 44 -36.19 32.39 16.01
C THR A 44 -34.81 31.86 16.31
N ARG A 45 -34.18 31.19 15.34
CA ARG A 45 -32.87 30.55 15.51
C ARG A 45 -31.79 31.33 14.78
N PRO A 46 -30.51 31.23 15.22
CA PRO A 46 -29.37 31.48 14.36
C PRO A 46 -29.48 30.68 13.06
N TRP A 47 -29.30 31.36 11.93
CA TRP A 47 -29.19 30.74 10.61
C TRP A 47 -27.95 31.29 9.90
N PHE A 48 -27.34 30.48 9.05
CA PHE A 48 -26.17 30.87 8.28
C PHE A 48 -26.43 30.62 6.79
N THR A 49 -26.06 31.58 5.96
CA THR A 49 -26.07 31.40 4.50
C THR A 49 -25.06 30.33 4.05
N PRO A 50 -25.16 29.80 2.81
CA PRO A 50 -24.13 28.96 2.19
C PRO A 50 -22.71 29.57 2.13
N GLN A 51 -22.58 30.89 2.40
CA GLN A 51 -21.32 31.63 2.51
C GLN A 51 -20.95 31.99 3.97
N SER A 52 -21.54 31.29 4.96
CA SER A 52 -21.29 31.44 6.40
C SER A 52 -21.63 32.81 7.01
N VAL A 53 -22.49 33.61 6.36
CA VAL A 53 -22.97 34.88 6.92
C VAL A 53 -24.10 34.62 7.92
N TYR A 54 -23.95 35.12 9.15
CA TYR A 54 -24.93 34.99 10.24
C TYR A 54 -26.18 35.84 10.03
N HIS A 55 -27.35 35.25 10.30
CA HIS A 55 -28.64 35.90 10.41
C HIS A 55 -29.45 35.30 11.58
N GLU A 56 -30.52 35.97 11.96
CA GLU A 56 -31.63 35.38 12.75
C GLU A 56 -32.76 35.04 11.78
N ALA A 57 -33.31 33.83 11.86
CA ALA A 57 -34.37 33.36 10.97
C ALA A 57 -35.55 32.78 11.77
N ARG A 58 -36.77 33.01 11.27
CA ARG A 58 -37.99 32.43 11.82
C ARG A 58 -38.08 30.95 11.43
N THR A 59 -37.91 30.07 12.41
CA THR A 59 -37.89 28.61 12.22
C THR A 59 -39.17 27.97 12.71
N ILE A 60 -39.76 27.10 11.89
CA ILE A 60 -40.78 26.13 12.31
C ILE A 60 -40.16 24.73 12.23
N ASP A 61 -40.05 24.07 13.38
CA ASP A 61 -39.44 22.77 13.57
C ASP A 61 -40.51 21.71 13.85
N CYS A 62 -40.69 20.81 12.90
CA CYS A 62 -41.68 19.73 12.90
C CYS A 62 -41.03 18.34 12.75
N ASN A 63 -39.76 18.21 13.16
CA ASN A 63 -38.93 17.02 12.94
C ASN A 63 -39.38 15.81 13.78
N GLU A 64 -39.23 14.60 13.21
CA GLU A 64 -39.47 13.30 13.88
C GLU A 64 -40.91 13.02 14.37
N LEU A 65 -41.87 13.90 14.04
CA LEU A 65 -43.27 13.89 14.51
C LEU A 65 -44.18 12.80 13.90
N GLN A 66 -43.66 11.91 13.05
CA GLN A 66 -44.41 10.86 12.33
C GLN A 66 -45.57 11.40 11.46
N LEU A 67 -45.43 12.63 10.95
CA LEU A 67 -46.44 13.31 10.14
C LEU A 67 -46.65 12.61 8.79
N GLN A 68 -47.91 12.36 8.42
CA GLN A 68 -48.27 11.79 7.11
C GLN A 68 -48.51 12.86 6.03
N ARG A 69 -48.65 14.13 6.44
CA ARG A 69 -48.87 15.33 5.61
C ARG A 69 -48.20 16.53 6.30
N ALA A 70 -47.83 17.55 5.53
CA ALA A 70 -47.35 18.81 6.11
C ALA A 70 -48.40 19.44 7.05
N PRO A 71 -47.97 20.18 8.09
CA PRO A 71 -48.87 20.91 8.97
C PRO A 71 -49.60 22.03 8.22
N GLN A 72 -50.83 22.31 8.65
CA GLN A 72 -51.61 23.45 8.15
C GLN A 72 -51.40 24.68 9.04
N ASN A 73 -51.76 25.86 8.52
CA ASN A 73 -51.60 27.18 9.15
C ASN A 73 -50.14 27.60 9.40
N LEU A 74 -49.21 27.18 8.53
CA LEU A 74 -47.87 27.75 8.45
C LEU A 74 -47.93 29.25 8.11
N THR A 75 -47.00 30.03 8.66
CA THR A 75 -47.07 31.50 8.67
C THR A 75 -46.17 32.12 7.61
N ASP A 76 -46.59 33.23 6.99
CA ASP A 76 -45.90 33.86 5.85
C ASP A 76 -44.59 34.59 6.22
N ASP A 77 -44.30 34.74 7.53
CA ASP A 77 -43.01 35.13 8.08
C ASP A 77 -42.00 33.97 8.23
N THR A 78 -42.39 32.71 7.95
CA THR A 78 -41.50 31.55 8.08
C THR A 78 -40.36 31.62 7.05
N GLN A 79 -39.12 31.49 7.54
CA GLN A 79 -37.91 31.49 6.72
C GLN A 79 -37.25 30.11 6.67
N VAL A 80 -37.32 29.34 7.76
CA VAL A 80 -36.80 27.97 7.85
C VAL A 80 -37.94 27.03 8.23
N LEU A 81 -38.17 25.97 7.45
CA LEU A 81 -39.16 24.94 7.75
C LEU A 81 -38.51 23.55 7.75
N LEU A 82 -38.51 22.90 8.92
CA LEU A 82 -37.92 21.59 9.12
C LEU A 82 -39.03 20.53 9.27
N LEU A 83 -39.03 19.54 8.37
CA LEU A 83 -39.98 18.41 8.34
C LEU A 83 -39.25 17.06 8.24
N GLN A 84 -37.98 17.01 8.68
CA GLN A 84 -37.09 15.84 8.67
C GLN A 84 -37.72 14.61 9.36
N SER A 85 -37.37 13.41 8.90
CA SER A 85 -37.71 12.13 9.56
C SER A 85 -39.22 11.94 9.81
N ASN A 86 -40.03 12.23 8.79
CA ASN A 86 -41.49 12.09 8.82
C ASN A 86 -41.99 11.08 7.78
N ASN A 87 -43.31 10.86 7.72
CA ASN A 87 -43.97 9.89 6.82
C ASN A 87 -44.70 10.63 5.67
N ILE A 88 -44.22 11.80 5.24
CA ILE A 88 -44.88 12.62 4.21
C ILE A 88 -44.54 12.08 2.83
N SER A 89 -45.55 11.92 1.98
CA SER A 89 -45.40 11.47 0.57
C SER A 89 -45.91 12.49 -0.46
N SER A 90 -46.75 13.42 -0.02
CA SER A 90 -47.25 14.53 -0.83
C SER A 90 -47.54 15.77 0.02
N ILE A 91 -47.13 16.92 -0.51
CA ILE A 91 -47.51 18.27 -0.12
C ILE A 91 -48.30 18.88 -1.29
N THR A 92 -49.36 19.61 -0.97
CA THR A 92 -50.27 20.22 -1.94
C THR A 92 -50.16 21.74 -1.86
N ASP A 93 -51.15 22.40 -1.24
CA ASP A 93 -51.23 23.85 -1.13
C ASP A 93 -50.56 24.38 0.16
N GLU A 94 -50.12 23.50 1.06
CA GLU A 94 -49.62 23.85 2.41
C GLU A 94 -48.41 24.81 2.40
N LEU A 95 -47.55 24.76 1.38
CA LEU A 95 -46.39 25.65 1.23
C LEU A 95 -46.67 26.89 0.35
N GLN A 96 -47.89 27.05 -0.19
CA GLN A 96 -48.17 28.09 -1.19
C GLN A 96 -47.99 29.51 -0.64
N ALA A 97 -48.25 29.71 0.66
CA ALA A 97 -48.09 31.00 1.33
C ALA A 97 -46.63 31.38 1.65
N LEU A 98 -45.71 30.41 1.68
CA LEU A 98 -44.35 30.58 2.24
C LEU A 98 -43.37 31.21 1.24
N THR A 99 -43.74 32.37 0.69
CA THR A 99 -42.98 33.07 -0.34
C THR A 99 -41.64 33.63 0.15
N ASN A 100 -41.45 33.75 1.47
CA ASN A 100 -40.21 34.22 2.13
C ASN A 100 -39.29 33.07 2.60
N LEU A 101 -39.65 31.81 2.33
CA LEU A 101 -38.89 30.64 2.80
C LEU A 101 -37.50 30.59 2.15
N THR A 102 -36.45 30.55 2.97
CA THR A 102 -35.04 30.48 2.56
C THR A 102 -34.47 29.06 2.70
N GLU A 103 -34.97 28.27 3.65
CA GLU A 103 -34.54 26.88 3.87
C GLU A 103 -35.73 25.95 4.10
N LEU A 104 -35.67 24.78 3.47
CA LEU A 104 -36.70 23.74 3.55
C LEU A 104 -36.04 22.36 3.66
N ASP A 105 -36.32 21.67 4.76
CA ASP A 105 -35.91 20.29 4.97
C ASP A 105 -37.10 19.33 4.83
N LEU A 106 -37.02 18.45 3.83
CA LEU A 106 -37.94 17.34 3.56
C LEU A 106 -37.19 15.99 3.54
N SER A 107 -36.00 15.91 4.13
CA SER A 107 -35.18 14.70 4.20
C SER A 107 -35.85 13.59 5.01
N GLN A 108 -35.44 12.33 4.81
CA GLN A 108 -35.96 11.13 5.48
C GLN A 108 -37.50 11.05 5.46
N ASN A 109 -38.09 11.28 4.29
CA ASN A 109 -39.53 11.21 4.04
C ASN A 109 -39.83 10.19 2.92
N HIS A 110 -41.04 10.22 2.35
CA HIS A 110 -41.53 9.25 1.37
C HIS A 110 -41.92 9.90 0.03
N PHE A 111 -41.27 11.00 -0.36
CA PHE A 111 -41.49 11.63 -1.66
C PHE A 111 -40.91 10.76 -2.79
N ILE A 112 -41.74 10.50 -3.82
CA ILE A 112 -41.38 9.67 -4.99
C ILE A 112 -41.06 10.53 -6.23
N GLN A 113 -41.56 11.77 -6.26
CA GLN A 113 -41.38 12.73 -7.35
C GLN A 113 -41.34 14.15 -6.79
N VAL A 114 -40.52 15.03 -7.38
CA VAL A 114 -40.44 16.45 -7.00
C VAL A 114 -41.78 17.18 -7.17
N SER A 115 -42.62 16.73 -8.11
CA SER A 115 -43.96 17.28 -8.34
C SER A 115 -44.95 17.08 -7.18
N SER A 116 -44.67 16.20 -6.21
CA SER A 116 -45.52 16.05 -5.00
C SER A 116 -45.01 16.84 -3.78
N MET A 117 -44.10 17.81 -3.98
CA MET A 117 -43.51 18.60 -2.88
C MET A 117 -44.04 20.04 -2.75
N GLY A 118 -44.98 20.48 -3.60
CA GLY A 118 -45.62 21.81 -3.50
C GLY A 118 -44.74 23.03 -3.83
N LEU A 119 -43.47 22.84 -4.24
CA LEU A 119 -42.39 23.84 -4.36
C LEU A 119 -42.61 25.05 -5.33
N THR A 120 -43.81 25.26 -5.85
CA THR A 120 -44.08 26.21 -6.95
C THR A 120 -44.02 27.69 -6.56
N SER A 121 -44.21 28.02 -5.28
CA SER A 121 -44.18 29.39 -4.73
C SER A 121 -42.80 29.85 -4.24
N LEU A 122 -41.85 28.93 -4.06
CA LEU A 122 -40.67 29.12 -3.22
C LEU A 122 -39.49 29.79 -3.96
N GLY A 123 -39.73 30.92 -4.61
CA GLY A 123 -38.72 31.64 -5.41
C GLY A 123 -37.54 32.22 -4.63
N CYS A 124 -37.68 32.34 -3.30
CA CYS A 124 -36.66 32.82 -2.36
C CYS A 124 -35.83 31.70 -1.71
N LEU A 125 -36.14 30.43 -2.00
CA LEU A 125 -35.47 29.29 -1.38
C LEU A 125 -34.00 29.23 -1.79
N VAL A 126 -33.11 29.09 -0.82
CA VAL A 126 -31.64 29.09 -0.95
C VAL A 126 -31.11 27.66 -0.80
N THR A 127 -31.58 26.93 0.23
CA THR A 127 -31.17 25.55 0.53
C THR A 127 -32.37 24.62 0.60
N LEU A 128 -32.27 23.44 -0.02
CA LEU A 128 -33.32 22.42 -0.06
C LEU A 128 -32.73 21.02 0.20
N TYR A 129 -33.19 20.38 1.29
CA TYR A 129 -32.81 19.03 1.68
C TYR A 129 -33.91 18.02 1.29
N LEU A 130 -33.54 16.97 0.56
CA LEU A 130 -34.40 15.91 0.02
C LEU A 130 -33.80 14.50 0.22
N GLU A 131 -32.79 14.37 1.07
CA GLU A 131 -32.05 13.12 1.32
C GLU A 131 -32.96 11.98 1.80
N GLU A 132 -32.51 10.75 1.58
CA GLU A 132 -33.16 9.52 2.12
C GLU A 132 -34.65 9.39 1.77
N ASN A 133 -35.05 9.96 0.62
CA ASN A 133 -36.38 9.84 0.04
C ASN A 133 -36.45 8.72 -1.01
N LEU A 134 -37.57 8.64 -1.71
CA LEU A 134 -37.89 7.57 -2.67
C LEU A 134 -37.86 8.05 -4.12
N ILE A 135 -37.21 9.19 -4.41
CA ILE A 135 -37.30 9.88 -5.72
C ILE A 135 -36.67 9.02 -6.82
N VAL A 136 -37.43 8.74 -7.89
CA VAL A 136 -37.02 7.77 -8.95
C VAL A 136 -36.47 8.46 -10.21
N GLU A 137 -36.97 9.65 -10.53
CA GLU A 137 -36.53 10.45 -11.68
C GLU A 137 -36.65 11.95 -11.42
N LEU A 138 -35.86 12.75 -12.14
CA LEU A 138 -36.01 14.21 -12.22
C LEU A 138 -36.51 14.59 -13.61
N GLN A 139 -37.72 15.14 -13.69
CA GLN A 139 -38.39 15.52 -14.93
C GLN A 139 -37.98 16.92 -15.41
N ASP A 140 -38.13 17.21 -16.70
CA ASP A 140 -37.81 18.53 -17.26
C ASP A 140 -38.58 19.65 -16.52
N PHE A 141 -37.86 20.69 -16.10
CA PHE A 141 -38.36 21.83 -15.34
C PHE A 141 -38.92 21.52 -13.93
N SER A 142 -38.64 20.36 -13.32
CA SER A 142 -39.25 20.02 -12.02
C SER A 142 -38.91 20.99 -10.87
N LEU A 143 -37.78 21.69 -10.96
CA LEU A 143 -37.29 22.65 -9.94
C LEU A 143 -37.29 24.11 -10.44
N ARG A 144 -37.87 24.41 -11.61
CA ARG A 144 -37.62 25.66 -12.36
C ARG A 144 -37.99 26.98 -11.67
N ASN A 145 -38.81 26.93 -10.62
CA ASN A 145 -39.29 28.12 -9.90
C ASN A 145 -38.35 28.50 -8.74
N LEU A 146 -37.39 27.64 -8.36
CA LEU A 146 -36.43 27.86 -7.28
C LEU A 146 -35.23 28.72 -7.76
N SER A 147 -35.51 29.90 -8.28
CA SER A 147 -34.51 30.77 -8.93
C SER A 147 -33.44 31.35 -8.00
N SER A 148 -33.60 31.19 -6.68
CA SER A 148 -32.64 31.61 -5.67
C SER A 148 -31.81 30.46 -5.09
N LEU A 149 -32.03 29.22 -5.54
CA LEU A 149 -31.42 28.04 -4.93
C LEU A 149 -29.91 27.99 -5.18
N GLU A 150 -29.16 27.89 -4.09
CA GLU A 150 -27.69 27.84 -4.05
C GLU A 150 -27.22 26.44 -3.62
N GLU A 151 -28.02 25.70 -2.84
CA GLU A 151 -27.72 24.33 -2.42
C GLU A 151 -28.90 23.37 -2.63
N LEU A 152 -28.62 22.20 -3.21
CA LEU A 152 -29.58 21.12 -3.41
C LEU A 152 -29.00 19.78 -2.99
N TYR A 153 -29.57 19.21 -1.92
CA TYR A 153 -29.22 17.89 -1.42
C TYR A 153 -30.30 16.88 -1.81
N ILE A 154 -29.94 15.87 -2.59
CA ILE A 154 -30.87 14.86 -3.13
C ILE A 154 -30.20 13.47 -3.24
N ASN A 155 -29.19 13.26 -2.41
CA ASN A 155 -28.48 11.99 -2.24
C ASN A 155 -29.33 10.94 -1.48
N HIS A 156 -28.83 9.70 -1.42
CA HIS A 156 -29.50 8.55 -0.79
C HIS A 156 -30.93 8.29 -1.31
N ASN A 157 -31.20 8.63 -2.57
CA ASN A 157 -32.50 8.48 -3.22
C ASN A 157 -32.50 7.27 -4.18
N ARG A 158 -33.44 7.22 -5.14
CA ARG A 158 -33.57 6.13 -6.12
C ARG A 158 -33.44 6.62 -7.55
N ILE A 159 -32.81 7.79 -7.77
CA ILE A 159 -32.80 8.49 -9.04
C ILE A 159 -32.03 7.68 -10.07
N SER A 160 -32.75 7.22 -11.08
CA SER A 160 -32.25 6.38 -12.17
C SER A 160 -32.22 7.11 -13.53
N SER A 161 -32.90 8.25 -13.61
CA SER A 161 -33.00 9.08 -14.81
C SER A 161 -33.16 10.55 -14.42
N ILE A 162 -32.33 11.41 -15.00
CA ILE A 162 -32.46 12.87 -14.93
C ILE A 162 -32.70 13.36 -16.36
N ARG A 163 -33.71 14.22 -16.57
CA ARG A 163 -33.99 14.78 -17.89
C ARG A 163 -33.11 16.00 -18.19
N PRO A 164 -32.77 16.27 -19.47
CA PRO A 164 -31.85 17.34 -19.86
C PRO A 164 -32.15 18.74 -19.31
N LYS A 165 -33.41 19.06 -18.96
CA LYS A 165 -33.81 20.36 -18.40
C LYS A 165 -34.35 20.25 -16.97
N ALA A 166 -34.03 19.18 -16.22
CA ALA A 166 -34.47 19.02 -14.83
C ALA A 166 -34.06 20.20 -13.94
N PHE A 167 -32.80 20.64 -14.06
CA PHE A 167 -32.21 21.75 -13.33
C PHE A 167 -32.41 23.14 -14.01
N ALA A 168 -33.25 23.22 -15.06
CA ALA A 168 -33.46 24.47 -15.79
C ALA A 168 -34.19 25.51 -14.93
N GLY A 169 -33.48 26.57 -14.54
CA GLY A 169 -33.94 27.61 -13.63
C GLY A 169 -33.02 27.82 -12.42
N LEU A 170 -32.17 26.84 -12.10
CA LEU A 170 -31.27 26.85 -10.93
C LEU A 170 -29.95 27.57 -11.23
N SER A 171 -30.00 28.77 -11.84
CA SER A 171 -28.81 29.47 -12.33
C SER A 171 -27.86 29.98 -11.23
N LYS A 172 -28.27 29.93 -9.96
CA LYS A 172 -27.44 30.25 -8.79
C LYS A 172 -26.83 29.04 -8.10
N LEU A 173 -27.19 27.81 -8.49
CA LEU A 173 -26.82 26.62 -7.72
C LEU A 173 -25.29 26.47 -7.64
N LEU A 174 -24.76 26.48 -6.42
CA LEU A 174 -23.34 26.34 -6.09
C LEU A 174 -23.02 24.89 -5.71
N ARG A 175 -23.93 24.20 -5.01
CA ARG A 175 -23.72 22.84 -4.46
C ARG A 175 -24.82 21.88 -4.87
N LEU A 176 -24.45 20.72 -5.40
CA LEU A 176 -25.37 19.67 -5.85
C LEU A 176 -24.91 18.28 -5.39
N HIS A 177 -25.69 17.68 -4.50
CA HIS A 177 -25.42 16.35 -3.93
C HIS A 177 -26.38 15.31 -4.54
N LEU A 178 -25.84 14.53 -5.48
CA LEU A 178 -26.51 13.45 -6.22
C LEU A 178 -26.01 12.06 -5.82
N ASN A 179 -25.13 11.95 -4.81
CA ASN A 179 -24.49 10.70 -4.46
C ASN A 179 -25.48 9.61 -3.99
N SER A 180 -25.05 8.36 -4.05
CA SER A 180 -25.77 7.21 -3.48
C SER A 180 -27.18 7.05 -4.09
N ASN A 181 -27.24 7.18 -5.42
CA ASN A 181 -28.45 7.08 -6.25
C ASN A 181 -28.33 5.88 -7.22
N ARG A 182 -29.02 5.89 -8.37
CA ARG A 182 -29.12 4.76 -9.31
C ARG A 182 -28.78 5.14 -10.76
N LEU A 183 -27.99 6.18 -10.96
CA LEU A 183 -27.56 6.65 -12.28
C LEU A 183 -26.60 5.63 -12.92
N LEU A 184 -26.82 5.31 -14.19
CA LEU A 184 -26.01 4.34 -14.97
C LEU A 184 -24.97 5.01 -15.88
N SER A 185 -25.08 6.33 -16.07
CA SER A 185 -24.26 7.17 -16.95
C SER A 185 -24.38 8.62 -16.49
N ILE A 186 -23.47 9.49 -16.93
CA ILE A 186 -23.59 10.95 -16.77
C ILE A 186 -23.92 11.55 -18.14
N ASP A 187 -24.91 12.44 -18.21
CA ASP A 187 -25.27 13.18 -19.42
C ASP A 187 -24.91 14.65 -19.23
N SER A 188 -23.98 15.17 -20.03
CA SER A 188 -23.50 16.55 -19.93
C SER A 188 -24.60 17.59 -20.12
N ARG A 189 -25.75 17.22 -20.72
CA ARG A 189 -26.88 18.12 -20.92
C ARG A 189 -27.53 18.56 -19.61
N TRP A 190 -27.48 17.75 -18.55
CA TRP A 190 -28.00 18.12 -17.22
C TRP A 190 -27.38 19.41 -16.69
N PHE A 191 -26.08 19.58 -16.94
CA PHE A 191 -25.28 20.68 -16.42
C PHE A 191 -25.40 21.98 -17.22
N GLN A 192 -26.08 21.97 -18.37
CA GLN A 192 -26.25 23.17 -19.23
C GLN A 192 -27.01 24.33 -18.57
N SER A 193 -27.70 24.08 -17.45
CA SER A 193 -28.41 25.10 -16.66
C SER A 193 -27.70 25.48 -15.35
N LEU A 194 -26.49 24.94 -15.12
CA LEU A 194 -25.74 25.04 -13.86
C LEU A 194 -24.35 25.69 -14.04
N PRO A 195 -24.24 26.89 -14.66
CA PRO A 195 -22.95 27.52 -14.95
C PRO A 195 -22.21 27.99 -13.69
N SER A 196 -22.91 28.16 -12.58
CA SER A 196 -22.42 28.68 -11.31
C SER A 196 -22.01 27.58 -10.31
N LEU A 197 -22.09 26.30 -10.71
CA LEU A 197 -21.88 25.18 -9.79
C LEU A 197 -20.41 25.05 -9.40
N GLU A 198 -20.15 25.13 -8.10
CA GLU A 198 -18.82 25.04 -7.48
C GLU A 198 -18.51 23.62 -6.98
N ILE A 199 -19.51 22.90 -6.48
CA ILE A 199 -19.35 21.56 -5.88
C ILE A 199 -20.37 20.57 -6.47
N LEU A 200 -19.86 19.46 -7.00
CA LEU A 200 -20.67 18.33 -7.49
C LEU A 200 -20.25 17.02 -6.80
N MET A 201 -21.17 16.44 -6.02
CA MET A 201 -21.01 15.10 -5.45
C MET A 201 -21.94 14.13 -6.18
N ILE A 202 -21.39 13.22 -6.99
CA ILE A 202 -22.17 12.25 -7.81
C ILE A 202 -21.75 10.79 -7.56
N GLY A 203 -20.90 10.57 -6.54
CA GLY A 203 -20.40 9.25 -6.13
C GLY A 203 -21.48 8.22 -5.75
N GLU A 204 -21.07 6.98 -5.50
CA GLU A 204 -21.93 5.85 -5.13
C GLU A 204 -23.12 5.60 -6.09
N ASN A 205 -22.99 6.04 -7.34
CA ASN A 205 -23.89 5.71 -8.42
C ASN A 205 -23.29 4.58 -9.28
N PRO A 206 -24.08 3.60 -9.76
CA PRO A 206 -23.62 2.46 -10.57
C PRO A 206 -23.32 2.85 -12.03
N ILE A 207 -22.49 3.88 -12.21
CA ILE A 207 -22.14 4.48 -13.50
C ILE A 207 -21.18 3.56 -14.25
N LEU A 208 -21.56 3.17 -15.47
CA LEU A 208 -20.83 2.18 -16.28
C LEU A 208 -19.44 2.67 -16.76
N GLY A 209 -19.25 4.00 -16.78
CA GLY A 209 -18.02 4.67 -17.16
C GLY A 209 -18.25 6.17 -17.34
N LEU A 210 -17.16 6.92 -17.52
CA LEU A 210 -17.21 8.33 -17.94
C LEU A 210 -17.06 8.42 -19.47
N GLU A 211 -17.72 9.41 -20.07
CA GLU A 211 -17.56 9.81 -21.47
C GLU A 211 -16.63 11.04 -21.57
N GLU A 212 -16.14 11.33 -22.78
CA GLU A 212 -15.40 12.58 -23.01
C GLU A 212 -16.27 13.80 -22.73
N LYS A 213 -15.68 14.86 -22.17
CA LYS A 213 -16.31 16.18 -21.99
C LYS A 213 -17.61 16.11 -21.18
N ASN A 214 -17.73 15.10 -20.30
CA ASN A 214 -18.93 14.84 -19.49
C ASN A 214 -19.34 16.05 -18.63
N PHE A 215 -18.35 16.81 -18.16
CA PHE A 215 -18.51 17.93 -17.25
C PHE A 215 -18.28 19.30 -17.92
N LEU A 216 -18.13 19.36 -19.25
CA LEU A 216 -17.79 20.56 -20.02
C LEU A 216 -18.62 21.83 -19.71
N PRO A 217 -19.93 21.78 -19.35
CA PRO A 217 -20.68 22.98 -18.99
C PRO A 217 -20.37 23.55 -17.60
N LEU A 218 -19.67 22.82 -16.73
CA LEU A 218 -19.41 23.17 -15.33
C LEU A 218 -18.14 24.02 -15.20
N SER A 219 -18.09 25.16 -15.90
CA SER A 219 -16.89 26.01 -15.98
C SER A 219 -16.45 26.61 -14.63
N SER A 220 -17.34 26.68 -13.65
CA SER A 220 -17.09 27.26 -12.31
C SER A 220 -16.82 26.20 -11.22
N LEU A 221 -16.63 24.94 -11.61
CA LEU A 221 -16.52 23.83 -10.65
C LEU A 221 -15.16 23.83 -9.97
N HIS A 222 -15.17 23.90 -8.64
CA HIS A 222 -13.99 23.86 -7.78
C HIS A 222 -13.78 22.48 -7.13
N SER A 223 -14.85 21.71 -6.91
CA SER A 223 -14.78 20.36 -6.31
C SER A 223 -15.67 19.33 -7.02
N LEU A 224 -15.11 18.16 -7.32
CA LEU A 224 -15.79 17.04 -7.98
C LEU A 224 -15.53 15.71 -7.25
N VAL A 225 -16.57 15.09 -6.71
CA VAL A 225 -16.48 13.81 -5.98
C VAL A 225 -17.10 12.67 -6.79
N LEU A 226 -16.23 11.77 -7.26
CA LEU A 226 -16.54 10.57 -8.06
C LEU A 226 -16.33 9.27 -7.24
N ALA A 227 -16.45 9.37 -5.92
CA ALA A 227 -16.24 8.27 -4.98
C ALA A 227 -17.18 7.07 -5.26
N GLY A 228 -16.76 5.84 -5.03
CA GLY A 228 -17.63 4.66 -5.02
C GLY A 228 -18.31 4.30 -6.35
N MET A 229 -17.90 4.89 -7.48
CA MET A 229 -18.52 4.71 -8.80
C MET A 229 -18.07 3.44 -9.53
N GLY A 230 -17.06 2.72 -9.03
CA GLY A 230 -16.55 1.49 -9.64
C GLY A 230 -15.74 1.70 -10.93
N LEU A 231 -15.32 2.95 -11.23
CA LEU A 231 -14.61 3.32 -12.46
C LEU A 231 -13.33 2.49 -12.64
N THR A 232 -13.19 1.85 -13.81
CA THR A 232 -12.00 1.05 -14.17
C THR A 232 -10.96 1.82 -14.98
N SER A 233 -11.38 2.90 -15.63
CA SER A 233 -10.56 3.82 -16.42
C SER A 233 -11.28 5.17 -16.57
N VAL A 234 -10.57 6.20 -17.03
CA VAL A 234 -11.09 7.55 -17.27
C VAL A 234 -10.60 8.03 -18.66
N PRO A 235 -11.47 8.54 -19.55
CA PRO A 235 -11.04 9.12 -20.83
C PRO A 235 -10.17 10.37 -20.64
N SER A 236 -9.20 10.60 -21.54
CA SER A 236 -8.32 11.79 -21.50
C SER A 236 -9.11 13.11 -21.46
N ASP A 237 -10.20 13.17 -22.21
CA ASP A 237 -10.97 14.40 -22.40
C ASP A 237 -12.14 14.52 -21.40
N ALA A 238 -12.26 13.64 -20.40
CA ALA A 238 -13.40 13.61 -19.47
C ALA A 238 -13.61 14.93 -18.71
N PHE A 239 -12.51 15.60 -18.32
CA PHE A 239 -12.50 16.81 -17.49
C PHE A 239 -12.24 18.11 -18.28
N VAL A 240 -12.25 18.06 -19.61
CA VAL A 240 -12.09 19.25 -20.45
C VAL A 240 -13.22 20.25 -20.17
N GLY A 241 -12.86 21.48 -19.81
CA GLY A 241 -13.77 22.56 -19.39
C GLY A 241 -13.71 22.89 -17.90
N LEU A 242 -13.10 22.04 -17.07
CA LEU A 242 -12.99 22.23 -15.62
C LEU A 242 -11.76 23.09 -15.25
N GLU A 243 -11.72 24.33 -15.76
CA GLU A 243 -10.55 25.23 -15.64
C GLU A 243 -10.26 25.66 -14.19
N TYR A 244 -11.27 25.70 -13.32
CA TYR A 244 -11.19 26.14 -11.91
C TYR A 244 -11.18 24.99 -10.89
N LEU A 245 -11.03 23.73 -11.33
CA LEU A 245 -11.14 22.57 -10.44
C LEU A 245 -9.92 22.44 -9.53
N GLU A 246 -10.13 22.68 -8.24
CA GLU A 246 -9.12 22.58 -7.20
C GLU A 246 -9.11 21.21 -6.50
N SER A 247 -10.24 20.50 -6.44
CA SER A 247 -10.38 19.24 -5.73
C SER A 247 -11.06 18.14 -6.56
N LEU A 248 -10.46 16.94 -6.58
CA LEU A 248 -10.96 15.78 -7.30
C LEU A 248 -10.75 14.49 -6.49
N SER A 249 -11.83 13.74 -6.23
CA SER A 249 -11.78 12.45 -5.54
C SER A 249 -12.27 11.30 -6.42
N PHE A 250 -11.46 10.24 -6.47
CA PHE A 250 -11.76 8.91 -7.03
C PHE A 250 -11.80 7.82 -5.94
N TYR A 251 -12.06 8.18 -4.68
CA TYR A 251 -12.15 7.25 -3.55
C TYR A 251 -12.94 5.96 -3.88
N ASP A 252 -12.42 4.78 -3.53
CA ASP A 252 -13.13 3.49 -3.66
C ASP A 252 -13.65 3.18 -5.09
N ASN A 253 -12.77 3.37 -6.09
CA ASN A 253 -12.99 2.98 -7.48
C ASN A 253 -12.14 1.75 -7.85
N ARG A 254 -12.12 1.39 -9.15
CA ARG A 254 -11.43 0.20 -9.68
C ARG A 254 -10.29 0.55 -10.62
N LEU A 255 -9.70 1.74 -10.46
CA LEU A 255 -8.58 2.22 -11.28
C LEU A 255 -7.33 1.37 -11.01
N ARG A 256 -6.74 0.82 -12.07
CA ARG A 256 -5.52 -0.03 -11.99
C ARG A 256 -4.21 0.73 -12.18
N SER A 257 -4.30 1.99 -12.58
CA SER A 257 -3.21 2.95 -12.83
C SER A 257 -3.74 4.36 -12.60
N VAL A 258 -2.85 5.32 -12.37
CA VAL A 258 -3.22 6.74 -12.26
C VAL A 258 -3.77 7.22 -13.62
N PRO A 259 -4.91 7.94 -13.68
CA PRO A 259 -5.49 8.44 -14.93
C PRO A 259 -4.77 9.71 -15.44
N ARG A 260 -3.43 9.67 -15.51
CA ARG A 260 -2.56 10.85 -15.71
C ARG A 260 -2.95 11.72 -16.92
N ASP A 261 -3.36 11.09 -18.03
CA ASP A 261 -3.65 11.79 -19.28
C ASP A 261 -5.00 12.54 -19.21
N ALA A 262 -5.89 12.14 -18.30
CA ALA A 262 -7.10 12.89 -17.95
C ALA A 262 -6.84 13.94 -16.86
N LEU A 263 -5.94 13.65 -15.92
CA LEU A 263 -5.57 14.61 -14.87
C LEU A 263 -4.80 15.82 -15.42
N ARG A 264 -3.93 15.62 -16.43
CA ARG A 264 -3.11 16.68 -17.04
C ARG A 264 -3.89 17.80 -17.75
N VAL A 265 -5.21 17.72 -17.88
CA VAL A 265 -6.04 18.81 -18.42
C VAL A 265 -6.53 19.78 -17.34
N LEU A 266 -6.25 19.51 -16.06
CA LEU A 266 -6.68 20.29 -14.89
C LEU A 266 -5.54 21.21 -14.43
N PRO A 267 -5.56 22.52 -14.75
CA PRO A 267 -4.41 23.41 -14.50
C PRO A 267 -4.26 23.81 -13.02
N ASN A 268 -5.36 23.85 -12.27
CA ASN A 268 -5.43 24.41 -10.91
C ASN A 268 -5.68 23.34 -9.82
N LEU A 269 -5.45 22.05 -10.11
CA LEU A 269 -5.75 20.95 -9.20
C LEU A 269 -4.80 20.96 -7.98
N LYS A 270 -5.36 21.15 -6.78
CA LYS A 270 -4.67 21.20 -5.48
C LYS A 270 -4.81 19.93 -4.67
N PHE A 271 -5.98 19.31 -4.66
CA PHE A 271 -6.31 18.16 -3.82
C PHE A 271 -6.71 16.97 -4.69
N LEU A 272 -5.89 15.92 -4.68
CA LEU A 272 -6.17 14.68 -5.43
C LEU A 272 -6.26 13.47 -4.50
N ASP A 273 -7.45 12.90 -4.43
CA ASP A 273 -7.75 11.68 -3.68
C ASP A 273 -7.92 10.49 -4.63
N LEU A 274 -7.02 9.50 -4.51
CA LEU A 274 -7.02 8.24 -5.25
C LEU A 274 -7.16 7.03 -4.30
N ASN A 275 -7.55 7.26 -3.04
CA ASN A 275 -7.62 6.24 -1.99
C ASN A 275 -8.49 5.03 -2.39
N ARG A 276 -8.17 3.85 -1.85
CA ARG A 276 -8.90 2.58 -2.11
C ARG A 276 -9.01 2.15 -3.58
N ASN A 277 -8.07 2.53 -4.44
CA ASN A 277 -8.01 2.01 -5.81
C ASN A 277 -7.02 0.83 -5.93
N PRO A 278 -7.28 -0.19 -6.78
CA PRO A 278 -6.39 -1.32 -7.04
C PRO A 278 -5.21 -0.96 -7.96
N VAL A 279 -4.58 0.19 -7.72
CA VAL A 279 -3.38 0.65 -8.43
C VAL A 279 -2.20 -0.19 -7.96
N ARG A 280 -1.54 -0.91 -8.88
CA ARG A 280 -0.43 -1.81 -8.53
C ARG A 280 0.91 -1.13 -8.32
N ARG A 281 1.11 0.02 -8.97
CA ARG A 281 2.37 0.78 -9.01
C ARG A 281 2.03 2.24 -9.25
N ILE A 282 2.76 3.15 -8.64
CA ILE A 282 2.84 4.53 -9.12
C ILE A 282 4.02 4.60 -10.08
N GLN A 283 3.76 4.91 -11.35
CA GLN A 283 4.76 4.87 -12.42
C GLN A 283 5.53 6.19 -12.55
N GLN A 284 6.73 6.12 -13.14
CA GLN A 284 7.50 7.30 -13.47
C GLN A 284 6.67 8.26 -14.35
N GLY A 285 6.37 9.45 -13.81
CA GLY A 285 5.60 10.50 -14.49
C GLY A 285 4.09 10.50 -14.27
N ASP A 286 3.53 9.62 -13.42
CA ASP A 286 2.09 9.61 -13.11
C ASP A 286 1.62 10.93 -12.45
N PHE A 287 2.46 11.53 -11.60
CA PHE A 287 2.25 12.84 -10.97
C PHE A 287 3.36 13.83 -11.35
N GLN A 288 3.71 13.91 -12.64
CA GLN A 288 4.68 14.90 -13.14
C GLN A 288 3.99 16.23 -13.51
N ASP A 289 4.64 17.36 -13.15
CA ASP A 289 4.34 18.73 -13.58
C ASP A 289 2.96 19.30 -13.12
N PHE A 290 2.35 18.74 -12.08
CA PHE A 290 1.18 19.34 -11.42
C PHE A 290 1.63 20.50 -10.52
N ALA A 291 1.78 21.69 -11.10
CA ALA A 291 2.37 22.87 -10.46
C ALA A 291 1.69 23.26 -9.14
N HIS A 292 0.35 23.11 -9.05
CA HIS A 292 -0.47 23.59 -7.93
C HIS A 292 -0.97 22.48 -6.99
N LEU A 293 -0.47 21.25 -7.11
CA LEU A 293 -0.94 20.14 -6.27
C LEU A 293 -0.40 20.29 -4.83
N GLU A 294 -1.27 20.60 -3.88
CA GLU A 294 -0.97 20.86 -2.46
C GLU A 294 -1.05 19.59 -1.58
N GLU A 295 -2.03 18.70 -1.83
CA GLU A 295 -2.19 17.40 -1.16
C GLU A 295 -2.46 16.24 -2.13
N LEU A 296 -1.87 15.07 -1.87
CA LEU A 296 -2.08 13.83 -2.62
C LEU A 296 -2.25 12.63 -1.68
N SER A 297 -3.39 11.94 -1.77
CA SER A 297 -3.70 10.76 -0.95
C SER A 297 -3.75 9.47 -1.76
N LEU A 298 -2.92 8.50 -1.37
CA LEU A 298 -2.68 7.20 -2.02
C LEU A 298 -2.77 6.06 -0.99
N ASN A 299 -3.78 6.13 -0.11
CA ASN A 299 -3.96 5.22 1.02
C ASN A 299 -4.90 4.04 0.66
N ASN A 300 -4.85 2.97 1.47
CA ASN A 300 -5.74 1.81 1.37
C ASN A 300 -5.70 1.08 0.00
N MET A 301 -4.61 1.19 -0.76
CA MET A 301 -4.40 0.52 -2.03
C MET A 301 -3.93 -0.94 -1.81
N GLU A 302 -4.89 -1.87 -1.70
CA GLU A 302 -4.64 -3.30 -1.43
C GLU A 302 -3.69 -3.99 -2.43
N GLU A 303 -3.60 -3.47 -3.65
CA GLU A 303 -2.74 -4.02 -4.72
C GLU A 303 -1.43 -3.27 -4.94
N LEU A 304 -1.17 -2.15 -4.26
CA LEU A 304 0.03 -1.33 -4.47
C LEU A 304 1.29 -2.05 -3.98
N LEU A 305 2.23 -2.30 -4.90
CA LEU A 305 3.50 -3.00 -4.64
C LEU A 305 4.67 -2.03 -4.45
N MET A 306 4.76 -0.99 -5.29
CA MET A 306 5.88 -0.04 -5.26
C MET A 306 5.55 1.35 -5.82
N VAL A 307 6.45 2.30 -5.53
CA VAL A 307 6.55 3.61 -6.18
C VAL A 307 7.85 3.68 -6.99
N GLU A 308 7.77 4.12 -8.24
CA GLU A 308 8.93 4.25 -9.15
C GLU A 308 9.70 5.58 -9.00
N ARG A 309 10.93 5.63 -9.53
CA ARG A 309 11.76 6.84 -9.57
C ARG A 309 11.03 7.99 -10.27
N ARG A 310 11.10 9.21 -9.72
CA ARG A 310 10.43 10.41 -10.26
C ARG A 310 8.91 10.22 -10.51
N SER A 311 8.24 9.40 -9.71
CA SER A 311 6.77 9.33 -9.70
C SER A 311 6.14 10.63 -9.19
N PHE A 312 6.77 11.26 -8.19
CA PHE A 312 6.39 12.55 -7.61
C PHE A 312 7.44 13.60 -7.98
N HIS A 313 7.41 14.05 -9.24
CA HIS A 313 8.46 14.92 -9.80
C HIS A 313 7.93 16.29 -10.22
N ASN A 314 8.65 17.33 -9.82
CA ASN A 314 8.34 18.73 -10.11
C ASN A 314 6.94 19.13 -9.60
N LEU A 315 6.70 18.90 -8.31
CA LEU A 315 5.49 19.31 -7.59
C LEU A 315 5.91 20.39 -6.57
N PRO A 316 5.95 21.68 -6.96
CA PRO A 316 6.57 22.73 -6.16
C PRO A 316 5.74 23.14 -4.94
N GLU A 317 4.42 22.96 -4.99
CA GLU A 317 3.48 23.38 -3.93
C GLU A 317 2.98 22.20 -3.06
N LEU A 318 3.40 20.95 -3.36
CA LEU A 318 2.99 19.76 -2.62
C LEU A 318 3.50 19.80 -1.18
N SER A 319 2.57 20.01 -0.26
CA SER A 319 2.82 20.15 1.18
C SER A 319 2.65 18.82 1.92
N LYS A 320 1.78 17.94 1.42
CA LYS A 320 1.36 16.71 2.11
C LYS A 320 1.20 15.55 1.14
N LEU A 321 1.79 14.41 1.49
CA LEU A 321 1.73 13.18 0.70
C LEU A 321 1.40 12.00 1.60
N GLU A 322 0.28 11.34 1.33
CA GLU A 322 -0.17 10.18 2.09
C GLU A 322 -0.07 8.91 1.25
N LEU A 323 0.59 7.90 1.80
CA LEU A 323 0.86 6.58 1.21
C LEU A 323 0.68 5.48 2.27
N CYS A 324 -0.29 5.63 3.18
CA CYS A 324 -0.44 4.77 4.35
C CYS A 324 -1.46 3.64 4.17
N ASN A 325 -1.35 2.60 5.01
CA ASN A 325 -2.23 1.44 5.01
C ASN A 325 -2.30 0.71 3.64
N ASN A 326 -1.16 0.61 2.95
CA ASN A 326 -0.99 -0.11 1.69
C ASN A 326 -0.29 -1.46 1.97
N PRO A 327 -1.05 -2.55 2.21
CA PRO A 327 -0.53 -3.77 2.84
C PRO A 327 0.42 -4.61 1.97
N ARG A 328 0.75 -4.15 0.76
CA ARG A 328 1.73 -4.76 -0.15
C ARG A 328 2.83 -3.80 -0.58
N LEU A 329 2.78 -2.52 -0.18
CA LEU A 329 3.76 -1.51 -0.56
C LEU A 329 5.07 -1.80 0.15
N SER A 330 6.00 -2.44 -0.56
CA SER A 330 7.24 -2.98 0.02
C SER A 330 8.51 -2.41 -0.58
N TYR A 331 8.39 -1.41 -1.46
CA TYR A 331 9.53 -0.74 -2.08
C TYR A 331 9.18 0.65 -2.60
N ILE A 332 10.09 1.59 -2.42
CA ILE A 332 10.04 2.93 -3.02
C ILE A 332 11.40 3.17 -3.65
N GLN A 333 11.43 3.38 -4.97
CA GLN A 333 12.69 3.58 -5.67
C GLN A 333 13.40 4.85 -5.20
N PRO A 334 14.75 4.86 -5.14
CA PRO A 334 15.51 6.08 -4.92
C PRO A 334 15.07 7.19 -5.87
N GLN A 335 15.05 8.42 -5.37
CA GLN A 335 14.58 9.60 -6.09
C GLN A 335 13.12 9.54 -6.58
N ALA A 336 12.24 8.71 -5.97
CA ALA A 336 10.79 8.80 -6.14
C ALA A 336 10.23 10.19 -5.76
N PHE A 337 10.69 10.72 -4.62
CA PHE A 337 10.33 12.02 -4.03
C PHE A 337 11.20 13.20 -4.55
N SER A 338 11.71 13.11 -5.77
CA SER A 338 12.71 14.06 -6.28
C SER A 338 12.06 15.34 -6.83
N GLY A 339 12.32 16.47 -6.19
CA GLY A 339 11.75 17.76 -6.60
C GLY A 339 10.45 18.12 -5.88
N LEU A 340 10.38 17.83 -4.58
CA LEU A 340 9.31 18.21 -3.65
C LEU A 340 9.84 19.24 -2.64
N PRO A 341 9.95 20.54 -3.01
CA PRO A 341 10.59 21.55 -2.17
C PRO A 341 9.72 22.01 -0.99
N ALA A 342 8.39 21.89 -1.08
CA ALA A 342 7.45 22.35 -0.07
C ALA A 342 6.89 21.24 0.85
N LEU A 343 7.28 19.98 0.67
CA LEU A 343 6.70 18.84 1.38
C LEU A 343 7.03 18.89 2.87
N ARG A 344 5.98 19.04 3.70
CA ARG A 344 6.02 19.08 5.17
C ARG A 344 5.69 17.73 5.79
N THR A 345 4.64 17.07 5.30
CA THR A 345 4.04 15.90 5.96
C THR A 345 4.02 14.70 5.02
N LEU A 346 4.75 13.64 5.37
CA LEU A 346 4.88 12.41 4.56
C LEU A 346 4.42 11.17 5.34
N MET A 347 3.23 10.65 5.02
CA MET A 347 2.63 9.53 5.74
C MET A 347 2.95 8.19 5.05
N LEU A 348 3.81 7.37 5.66
CA LEU A 348 4.25 6.05 5.17
C LEU A 348 3.97 4.90 6.15
N HIS A 349 3.08 5.09 7.13
CA HIS A 349 2.78 4.09 8.14
C HIS A 349 1.92 2.93 7.61
N THR A 350 1.98 1.78 8.29
CA THR A 350 1.14 0.59 7.99
C THR A 350 1.35 0.03 6.57
N ASN A 351 2.61 -0.10 6.15
CA ASN A 351 3.02 -0.66 4.86
C ASN A 351 3.95 -1.88 5.06
N GLN A 352 4.65 -2.32 4.01
CA GLN A 352 5.62 -3.43 4.05
C GLN A 352 7.05 -2.99 3.72
N LEU A 353 7.39 -1.72 4.03
CA LEU A 353 8.67 -1.11 3.71
C LEU A 353 9.79 -1.64 4.63
N SER A 354 10.77 -2.34 4.07
CA SER A 354 11.95 -2.81 4.81
C SER A 354 13.03 -1.73 4.94
N LEU A 355 13.39 -1.03 3.86
CA LEU A 355 14.31 0.11 3.87
C LEU A 355 13.66 1.32 3.18
N LEU A 356 14.18 2.51 3.51
CA LEU A 356 13.84 3.75 2.83
C LEU A 356 15.11 4.54 2.52
N SER A 357 15.18 5.14 1.32
CA SER A 357 16.34 5.88 0.83
C SER A 357 16.68 7.07 1.74
N PRO A 358 17.93 7.27 2.20
CA PRO A 358 18.30 8.38 3.08
C PRO A 358 17.94 9.77 2.54
N GLU A 359 17.85 9.94 1.21
CA GLU A 359 17.42 11.20 0.59
C GLU A 359 16.00 11.63 0.98
N LEU A 360 15.14 10.69 1.40
CA LEU A 360 13.78 10.95 1.88
C LEU A 360 13.78 11.85 3.11
N LEU A 361 14.70 11.61 4.05
CA LEU A 361 14.85 12.42 5.26
C LEU A 361 15.61 13.74 5.00
N SER A 362 16.18 13.91 3.81
CA SER A 362 16.90 15.14 3.40
C SER A 362 16.03 16.18 2.70
N LEU A 363 14.72 15.94 2.59
CA LEU A 363 13.77 16.87 1.98
C LEU A 363 13.74 18.22 2.74
N PRO A 364 13.78 19.36 2.04
CA PRO A 364 14.24 20.63 2.62
C PRO A 364 13.21 21.35 3.52
N SER A 365 11.97 20.90 3.56
CA SER A 365 10.90 21.45 4.40
C SER A 365 10.10 20.38 5.13
N LEU A 366 10.64 19.16 5.24
CA LEU A 366 9.96 18.03 5.87
C LEU A 366 9.93 18.21 7.40
N GLU A 367 8.72 18.36 7.94
CA GLU A 367 8.43 18.63 9.34
C GLU A 367 7.88 17.37 10.05
N GLU A 368 7.15 16.51 9.33
CA GLU A 368 6.52 15.29 9.85
C GLU A 368 6.72 14.08 8.95
N VAL A 369 7.05 12.93 9.55
CA VAL A 369 7.07 11.64 8.87
C VAL A 369 6.48 10.54 9.77
N SER A 370 5.68 9.64 9.21
CA SER A 370 5.15 8.47 9.94
C SER A 370 5.70 7.17 9.36
N LEU A 371 6.40 6.38 10.17
CA LEU A 371 7.05 5.13 9.74
C LEU A 371 6.58 3.89 10.52
N TYR A 372 5.72 4.05 11.52
CA TYR A 372 5.23 2.96 12.37
C TYR A 372 4.48 1.88 11.57
N SER A 373 4.39 0.68 12.14
CA SER A 373 3.78 -0.50 11.49
C SER A 373 4.39 -0.83 10.11
N ASN A 374 5.71 -0.74 9.99
CA ASN A 374 6.49 -1.25 8.86
C ASN A 374 7.52 -2.29 9.34
N PRO A 375 7.93 -3.26 8.50
CA PRO A 375 8.97 -4.24 8.80
C PRO A 375 10.39 -3.65 8.69
N LEU A 376 10.64 -2.53 9.37
CA LEU A 376 11.86 -1.72 9.21
C LEU A 376 13.14 -2.51 9.53
N ARG A 377 14.14 -2.37 8.65
CA ARG A 377 15.46 -2.97 8.75
C ARG A 377 16.48 -1.95 9.28
N CYS A 378 17.05 -2.23 10.44
CA CYS A 378 17.76 -1.24 11.25
C CYS A 378 19.30 -1.37 11.30
N ASP A 379 19.90 -2.35 10.63
CA ASP A 379 21.35 -2.40 10.38
C ASP A 379 21.82 -1.43 9.29
N CYS A 380 20.90 -0.91 8.47
CA CYS A 380 21.21 -0.12 7.27
C CYS A 380 20.92 1.40 7.42
N LEU A 381 20.85 1.91 8.66
CA LEU A 381 20.28 3.25 8.96
C LEU A 381 21.30 4.28 9.49
N LEU A 382 22.60 4.03 9.33
CA LEU A 382 23.65 4.84 9.96
C LEU A 382 23.65 6.32 9.49
N THR A 383 23.18 6.57 8.26
CA THR A 383 22.94 7.90 7.69
C THR A 383 21.77 8.65 8.34
N TRP A 384 20.78 7.96 8.89
CA TRP A 384 19.57 8.55 9.48
C TRP A 384 19.83 9.27 10.82
N ARG A 385 20.97 8.98 11.46
CA ARG A 385 21.41 9.62 12.71
C ARG A 385 21.44 11.15 12.67
N THR A 386 21.69 11.71 11.49
CA THR A 386 21.68 13.17 11.26
C THR A 386 20.27 13.78 11.23
N TYR A 387 19.27 13.00 10.82
CA TYR A 387 17.90 13.47 10.56
C TYR A 387 16.90 13.12 11.66
N LEU A 388 17.15 12.07 12.45
CA LEU A 388 16.30 11.70 13.59
C LEU A 388 16.73 12.35 14.92
N GLY A 389 17.93 12.93 14.94
CA GLY A 389 18.71 13.36 16.11
C GLY A 389 18.05 14.36 17.06
N ASN A 390 18.63 14.59 18.25
CA ASN A 390 18.09 15.54 19.27
C ASN A 390 18.13 17.02 18.83
N GLN A 391 18.68 17.30 17.64
CA GLN A 391 18.75 18.62 17.01
C GLN A 391 17.98 18.66 15.68
N SER A 392 17.27 17.60 15.31
CA SER A 392 16.41 17.59 14.12
C SER A 392 15.12 18.38 14.38
N GLN A 393 14.62 19.04 13.34
CA GLN A 393 13.26 19.60 13.34
C GLN A 393 12.21 18.56 12.91
N LEU A 394 12.64 17.42 12.35
CA LEU A 394 11.77 16.37 11.85
C LEU A 394 11.10 15.60 12.99
N THR A 395 9.77 15.60 12.98
CA THR A 395 8.92 14.87 13.92
C THR A 395 8.56 13.50 13.36
N VAL A 396 9.05 12.43 14.00
CA VAL A 396 8.58 11.07 13.71
C VAL A 396 7.28 10.82 14.48
N LEU A 397 6.17 10.78 13.75
CA LEU A 397 4.85 10.48 14.32
C LEU A 397 4.84 9.04 14.85
N GLN A 398 4.36 8.88 16.09
CA GLN A 398 4.34 7.61 16.84
C GLN A 398 5.73 6.93 16.97
N ALA A 399 6.78 7.71 17.23
CA ALA A 399 8.16 7.22 17.36
C ALA A 399 8.34 6.00 18.28
N SER A 400 7.66 5.95 19.43
CA SER A 400 7.76 4.86 20.42
C SER A 400 7.14 3.52 19.99
N VAL A 401 6.37 3.49 18.90
CA VAL A 401 5.89 2.26 18.24
C VAL A 401 6.46 2.09 16.83
N THR A 402 7.44 2.91 16.47
CA THR A 402 8.24 2.75 15.25
C THR A 402 9.41 1.81 15.58
N LEU A 403 9.14 0.51 15.51
CA LEU A 403 10.07 -0.53 15.94
C LEU A 403 10.82 -1.19 14.78
N CYS A 404 12.02 -1.68 15.05
CA CYS A 404 12.84 -2.48 14.15
C CYS A 404 12.32 -3.93 14.06
N ALA A 405 12.21 -4.46 12.84
CA ALA A 405 11.80 -5.84 12.56
C ALA A 405 12.96 -6.73 12.08
N SER A 406 14.11 -6.16 11.70
CA SER A 406 15.34 -6.88 11.36
C SER A 406 16.58 -6.00 11.57
N PRO A 407 17.79 -6.58 11.70
CA PRO A 407 18.12 -8.01 11.86
C PRO A 407 17.69 -8.58 13.23
N PRO A 408 17.78 -9.92 13.46
CA PRO A 408 17.33 -10.56 14.69
C PRO A 408 17.84 -9.96 16.01
N ALA A 409 19.04 -9.36 16.02
CA ALA A 409 19.60 -8.69 17.20
C ALA A 409 18.91 -7.38 17.59
N LEU A 410 18.08 -6.81 16.71
CA LEU A 410 17.42 -5.51 16.88
C LEU A 410 15.88 -5.59 16.91
N ILE A 411 15.29 -6.79 16.83
CA ILE A 411 13.82 -6.97 16.78
C ILE A 411 13.18 -6.35 18.03
N GLY A 412 12.17 -5.50 17.82
CA GLY A 412 11.43 -4.82 18.88
C GLY A 412 12.13 -3.63 19.51
N ARG A 413 13.33 -3.24 19.05
CA ARG A 413 13.98 -1.99 19.46
C ARG A 413 13.31 -0.78 18.80
N GLU A 414 13.27 0.35 19.49
CA GLU A 414 12.83 1.61 18.86
C GLU A 414 13.83 2.05 17.79
N LEU A 415 13.32 2.43 16.62
CA LEU A 415 14.10 3.02 15.52
C LEU A 415 15.00 4.17 16.00
N ARG A 416 14.48 4.98 16.93
CA ARG A 416 15.17 6.16 17.46
C ARG A 416 16.36 5.81 18.36
N GLU A 417 16.26 4.75 19.16
CA GLU A 417 17.39 4.24 19.95
C GLU A 417 18.50 3.69 19.05
N VAL A 418 18.13 2.84 18.07
CA VAL A 418 19.10 2.11 17.23
C VAL A 418 19.89 3.07 16.33
N ALA A 419 19.24 4.08 15.75
CA ALA A 419 19.90 5.10 14.92
C ALA A 419 20.92 5.98 15.68
N TRP A 420 21.00 5.87 17.01
CA TRP A 420 21.83 6.71 17.89
C TRP A 420 22.86 5.95 18.70
N GLY A 421 22.41 4.88 19.36
CA GLY A 421 23.05 4.27 20.52
C GLY A 421 23.93 3.06 20.21
N TRP A 422 23.99 2.63 18.94
CA TRP A 422 24.78 1.46 18.56
C TRP A 422 26.28 1.79 18.41
N GLU A 423 26.96 2.00 19.55
CA GLU A 423 28.43 2.16 19.60
C GLU A 423 29.18 0.90 19.15
N GLY A 424 28.48 -0.23 19.05
CA GLY A 424 28.99 -1.55 18.65
C GLY A 424 29.26 -1.74 17.16
N GLY A 425 29.88 -0.75 16.49
CA GLY A 425 30.54 -0.95 15.19
C GLY A 425 29.65 -1.40 14.03
N GLY A 426 28.40 -0.91 13.94
CA GLY A 426 27.59 -1.08 12.73
C GLY A 426 28.32 -0.55 11.50
N ALA A 427 28.27 -1.31 10.40
CA ALA A 427 28.91 -0.91 9.15
C ALA A 427 28.14 0.23 8.47
N ASN A 428 28.81 1.00 7.61
CA ASN A 428 28.18 2.01 6.74
C ASN A 428 27.53 1.35 5.50
N SER A 429 27.06 0.12 5.67
CA SER A 429 26.73 -0.80 4.59
C SER A 429 25.95 -2.00 5.15
N CYS A 430 25.09 -2.58 4.31
CA CYS A 430 24.29 -3.73 4.65
C CYS A 430 24.12 -4.67 3.45
N LEU A 431 24.04 -5.97 3.73
CA LEU A 431 23.76 -7.01 2.73
C LEU A 431 22.47 -6.69 1.94
N PRO A 432 22.39 -6.96 0.63
CA PRO A 432 21.14 -6.78 -0.11
C PRO A 432 20.03 -7.70 0.40
N HIS A 433 18.78 -7.24 0.30
CA HIS A 433 17.60 -8.01 0.67
C HIS A 433 16.50 -7.81 -0.39
N ILE A 434 16.24 -8.84 -1.18
CA ILE A 434 15.23 -8.85 -2.25
C ILE A 434 13.84 -8.89 -1.60
N SER A 435 12.97 -7.95 -1.97
CA SER A 435 11.67 -7.80 -1.31
C SER A 435 10.82 -9.08 -1.37
N PRO A 436 10.09 -9.45 -0.29
CA PRO A 436 9.14 -10.57 -0.29
C PRO A 436 8.14 -10.54 -1.44
N HIS A 437 7.79 -9.36 -1.96
CA HIS A 437 6.86 -9.19 -3.09
C HIS A 437 7.53 -8.92 -4.45
N ALA A 438 8.88 -8.90 -4.54
CA ALA A 438 9.60 -8.65 -5.79
C ALA A 438 9.27 -9.63 -6.92
N LEU A 439 9.10 -10.91 -6.59
CA LEU A 439 8.81 -11.98 -7.55
C LEU A 439 7.70 -12.89 -7.03
N PRO A 440 6.70 -13.25 -7.88
CA PRO A 440 5.75 -14.32 -7.59
C PRO A 440 6.45 -15.69 -7.69
N PRO A 441 5.88 -16.77 -7.10
CA PRO A 441 6.48 -18.11 -7.17
C PRO A 441 6.52 -18.67 -8.59
N SER A 442 5.54 -18.31 -9.43
CA SER A 442 5.51 -18.66 -10.85
C SER A 442 4.85 -17.57 -11.70
N VAL A 443 5.17 -17.56 -13.00
CA VAL A 443 4.52 -16.72 -14.02
C VAL A 443 4.15 -17.59 -15.21
N ASN A 444 2.87 -17.62 -15.55
CA ASN A 444 2.36 -18.29 -16.75
C ASN A 444 2.36 -17.32 -17.93
N VAL A 445 2.96 -17.71 -19.05
CA VAL A 445 3.06 -16.90 -20.27
C VAL A 445 2.68 -17.74 -21.49
N SER A 446 2.01 -17.14 -22.47
CA SER A 446 1.71 -17.82 -23.74
C SER A 446 2.88 -17.67 -24.70
N GLU A 447 3.21 -18.72 -25.45
CA GLU A 447 4.30 -18.69 -26.43
C GLU A 447 4.16 -17.50 -27.41
N GLY A 448 5.27 -16.79 -27.64
CA GLY A 448 5.35 -15.57 -28.45
C GLY A 448 5.06 -14.27 -27.69
N GLN A 449 4.54 -14.30 -26.46
CA GLN A 449 4.37 -13.08 -25.66
C GLN A 449 5.70 -12.63 -25.02
N PRO A 450 5.92 -11.31 -24.82
CA PRO A 450 7.00 -10.81 -24.00
C PRO A 450 6.75 -11.09 -22.51
N ILE A 451 7.82 -11.21 -21.73
CA ILE A 451 7.75 -11.26 -20.26
C ILE A 451 8.85 -10.37 -19.67
N THR A 452 8.48 -9.60 -18.65
CA THR A 452 9.39 -8.81 -17.82
C THR A 452 9.33 -9.35 -16.40
N LEU A 453 10.45 -9.88 -15.91
CA LEU A 453 10.63 -10.31 -14.54
C LEU A 453 11.38 -9.21 -13.79
N GLU A 454 10.65 -8.44 -12.98
CA GLU A 454 11.25 -7.40 -12.16
C GLU A 454 11.83 -7.97 -10.87
N CYS A 455 12.91 -7.37 -10.38
CA CYS A 455 13.51 -7.75 -9.11
C CYS A 455 14.05 -6.48 -8.46
N TRP A 456 13.71 -6.27 -7.19
CA TRP A 456 14.11 -5.11 -6.43
C TRP A 456 14.55 -5.52 -5.02
N ALA A 457 15.55 -4.81 -4.51
CA ALA A 457 16.22 -5.14 -3.27
C ALA A 457 16.69 -3.89 -2.54
N ASP A 458 16.70 -4.00 -1.22
CA ASP A 458 17.15 -2.97 -0.30
C ASP A 458 18.59 -3.26 0.14
N ALA A 459 19.51 -2.32 -0.09
CA ALA A 459 20.92 -2.41 0.32
C ALA A 459 21.58 -1.03 0.39
N ASP A 460 22.66 -0.91 1.17
CA ASP A 460 23.63 0.19 1.12
C ASP A 460 25.05 -0.42 1.07
N PRO A 461 25.95 -0.07 0.14
CA PRO A 461 25.69 0.65 -1.10
C PRO A 461 24.59 -0.02 -1.94
N ALA A 462 23.90 0.79 -2.74
CA ALA A 462 22.81 0.35 -3.60
C ALA A 462 23.20 -0.88 -4.46
N PRO A 463 22.34 -1.91 -4.54
CA PRO A 463 22.73 -3.20 -5.09
C PRO A 463 22.75 -3.23 -6.62
N GLN A 464 23.59 -4.09 -7.17
CA GLN A 464 23.61 -4.44 -8.58
C GLN A 464 22.87 -5.75 -8.83
N PHE A 465 22.24 -5.88 -10.01
CA PHE A 465 21.40 -7.02 -10.36
C PHE A 465 21.98 -7.82 -11.53
N TYR A 466 21.91 -9.14 -11.42
CA TYR A 466 22.06 -10.04 -12.56
C TYR A 466 21.09 -11.22 -12.44
N TRP A 467 20.85 -11.87 -13.57
CA TRP A 467 19.93 -13.01 -13.65
C TRP A 467 20.64 -14.27 -14.08
N ILE A 468 20.19 -15.39 -13.52
CA ILE A 468 20.55 -16.75 -13.93
C ILE A 468 19.32 -17.33 -14.63
N THR A 469 19.51 -17.83 -15.84
CA THR A 469 18.48 -18.47 -16.67
C THR A 469 18.35 -19.97 -16.35
N PRO A 470 17.29 -20.67 -16.82
CA PRO A 470 17.14 -22.12 -16.63
C PRO A 470 18.30 -22.97 -17.19
N THR A 471 19.06 -22.44 -18.16
CA THR A 471 20.28 -23.07 -18.72
C THR A 471 21.54 -22.80 -17.89
N GLY A 472 21.47 -21.94 -16.89
CA GLY A 472 22.61 -21.49 -16.08
C GLY A 472 23.36 -20.27 -16.64
N ASP A 473 22.93 -19.70 -17.77
CA ASP A 473 23.59 -18.53 -18.35
C ASP A 473 23.32 -17.27 -17.51
N LYS A 474 24.40 -16.54 -17.18
CA LYS A 474 24.34 -15.22 -16.51
C LYS A 474 24.00 -14.11 -17.50
N VAL A 475 22.97 -13.33 -17.19
CA VAL A 475 22.56 -12.13 -17.90
C VAL A 475 22.74 -10.92 -16.99
N SER A 476 23.53 -9.93 -17.44
CA SER A 476 23.67 -8.61 -16.82
C SER A 476 23.63 -7.52 -17.89
N SER A 477 23.37 -6.29 -17.49
CA SER A 477 23.35 -5.10 -18.36
C SER A 477 24.68 -4.87 -19.10
N GLU A 478 25.80 -5.19 -18.46
CA GLU A 478 27.16 -4.99 -18.96
C GLU A 478 27.58 -6.00 -20.05
N ALA A 479 26.84 -7.10 -20.23
CA ALA A 479 27.24 -8.29 -20.97
C ALA A 479 27.19 -8.11 -22.51
N ARG A 480 27.99 -7.16 -23.02
CA ARG A 480 28.22 -6.90 -24.46
C ARG A 480 28.40 -8.20 -25.24
N ALA A 481 27.77 -8.29 -26.40
CA ALA A 481 27.86 -9.46 -27.25
C ALA A 481 29.30 -9.63 -27.78
N LEU A 482 29.97 -10.69 -27.34
CA LEU A 482 31.20 -11.16 -27.98
C LEU A 482 30.85 -11.59 -29.43
N PRO A 483 31.52 -11.03 -30.45
CA PRO A 483 31.22 -11.38 -31.83
C PRO A 483 31.66 -12.83 -32.12
N ILE A 484 30.68 -13.72 -32.32
CA ILE A 484 30.95 -15.08 -32.78
C ILE A 484 31.53 -15.01 -34.19
N MET A 485 32.84 -15.24 -34.32
CA MET A 485 33.49 -15.38 -35.62
C MET A 485 33.10 -16.70 -36.27
N SER A 486 31.98 -16.72 -37.00
CA SER A 486 31.65 -17.84 -37.87
C SER A 486 32.71 -17.99 -38.96
N SER A 487 33.17 -19.22 -39.20
CA SER A 487 34.10 -19.59 -40.29
C SER A 487 33.44 -19.59 -41.68
N GLY A 488 32.52 -18.65 -41.89
CA GLY A 488 31.79 -18.38 -43.12
C GLY A 488 31.24 -16.95 -43.03
N GLY A 489 31.65 -16.10 -43.97
CA GLY A 489 31.53 -14.65 -43.83
C GLY A 489 30.10 -14.12 -44.02
N ARG A 490 29.36 -13.93 -42.93
CA ARG A 490 28.22 -13.00 -42.77
C ARG A 490 28.00 -12.69 -41.29
N GLY A 491 28.56 -11.58 -40.82
CA GLY A 491 28.40 -11.15 -39.43
C GLY A 491 27.01 -10.59 -39.13
N LEU A 492 26.06 -11.45 -38.76
CA LEU A 492 24.84 -11.00 -38.09
C LEU A 492 25.11 -10.84 -36.59
N SER A 493 25.09 -9.60 -36.10
CA SER A 493 25.07 -9.32 -34.66
C SER A 493 23.68 -9.67 -34.11
N ARG A 494 23.49 -10.94 -33.75
CA ARG A 494 22.24 -11.47 -33.19
C ARG A 494 21.98 -10.79 -31.84
N LYS A 495 20.92 -9.98 -31.73
CA LYS A 495 20.44 -9.45 -30.44
C LYS A 495 20.32 -10.60 -29.44
N ARG A 496 20.72 -10.39 -28.18
CA ARG A 496 20.42 -11.35 -27.11
C ARG A 496 18.90 -11.38 -26.90
N LYS A 497 18.31 -12.57 -26.86
CA LYS A 497 16.88 -12.82 -26.57
C LYS A 497 16.51 -12.35 -25.15
N HIS A 498 17.42 -12.57 -24.22
CA HIS A 498 17.38 -12.14 -22.83
C HIS A 498 18.24 -10.89 -22.63
N HIS A 499 17.69 -9.82 -22.06
CA HIS A 499 18.46 -8.65 -21.62
C HIS A 499 17.96 -8.13 -20.27
N VAL A 500 18.86 -7.50 -19.50
CA VAL A 500 18.52 -6.88 -18.21
C VAL A 500 18.43 -5.37 -18.41
N SER A 501 17.35 -4.75 -17.93
CA SER A 501 17.13 -3.31 -17.98
C SER A 501 18.02 -2.55 -17.01
N GLU A 502 18.06 -1.22 -17.12
CA GLU A 502 18.75 -0.34 -16.14
C GLU A 502 18.21 -0.49 -14.72
N LEU A 503 16.98 -1.01 -14.55
CA LEU A 503 16.31 -1.23 -13.27
C LEU A 503 16.45 -2.68 -12.77
N GLY A 504 17.38 -3.47 -13.32
CA GLY A 504 17.64 -4.86 -12.89
C GLY A 504 16.60 -5.90 -13.34
N ALA A 505 15.51 -5.49 -14.00
CA ALA A 505 14.49 -6.40 -14.51
C ALA A 505 14.98 -7.18 -15.75
N LEU A 506 14.70 -8.49 -15.79
CA LEU A 506 14.97 -9.33 -16.97
C LEU A 506 13.82 -9.21 -17.97
N VAL A 507 14.15 -8.88 -19.21
CA VAL A 507 13.21 -8.80 -20.33
C VAL A 507 13.50 -9.92 -21.34
N ILE A 508 12.45 -10.64 -21.70
CA ILE A 508 12.45 -11.63 -22.79
C ILE A 508 11.45 -11.11 -23.83
N GLU A 509 11.95 -10.63 -24.99
CA GLU A 509 11.10 -9.96 -25.99
C GLU A 509 10.05 -10.91 -26.61
N HIS A 510 10.40 -12.20 -26.76
CA HIS A 510 9.55 -13.24 -27.36
C HIS A 510 9.82 -14.56 -26.63
N THR A 511 8.82 -15.11 -25.94
CA THR A 511 8.94 -16.41 -25.26
C THR A 511 8.77 -17.58 -26.22
N GLU A 512 9.61 -18.61 -26.06
CA GLU A 512 9.55 -19.90 -26.77
C GLU A 512 9.48 -21.02 -25.71
N ALA A 513 9.00 -22.21 -26.07
CA ALA A 513 8.94 -23.35 -25.14
C ALA A 513 10.29 -23.70 -24.43
N SER A 514 11.43 -23.30 -25.00
CA SER A 514 12.77 -23.44 -24.40
C SER A 514 13.02 -22.55 -23.18
N ASP A 515 12.23 -21.50 -22.99
CA ASP A 515 12.42 -20.50 -21.93
C ASP A 515 11.69 -20.88 -20.64
N ALA A 516 10.94 -21.99 -20.63
CA ALA A 516 10.29 -22.51 -19.45
C ALA A 516 11.31 -23.04 -18.43
N GLY A 517 11.10 -22.73 -17.16
CA GLY A 517 11.99 -23.16 -16.06
C GLY A 517 12.18 -22.09 -14.98
N MET A 518 13.12 -22.35 -14.08
CA MET A 518 13.44 -21.45 -12.97
C MET A 518 14.46 -20.38 -13.40
N TYR A 519 14.10 -19.11 -13.20
CA TYR A 519 15.00 -17.96 -13.31
C TYR A 519 15.33 -17.48 -11.91
N THR A 520 16.59 -17.14 -11.64
CA THR A 520 17.03 -16.60 -10.35
C THR A 520 17.57 -15.19 -10.54
N CYS A 521 16.91 -14.22 -9.91
CA CYS A 521 17.49 -12.91 -9.66
C CYS A 521 18.58 -13.03 -8.60
N VAL A 522 19.71 -12.38 -8.82
CA VAL A 522 20.76 -12.18 -7.82
C VAL A 522 21.01 -10.68 -7.66
N SER A 523 20.86 -10.21 -6.43
CA SER A 523 21.12 -8.85 -5.98
C SER A 523 22.40 -8.85 -5.15
N TRP A 524 23.40 -8.04 -5.50
CA TRP A 524 24.71 -8.06 -4.85
C TRP A 524 25.34 -6.67 -4.65
N ASN A 525 26.13 -6.52 -3.60
CA ASN A 525 27.04 -5.38 -3.35
C ASN A 525 28.34 -5.90 -2.70
N GLU A 526 29.18 -5.01 -2.18
CA GLU A 526 30.49 -5.38 -1.59
C GLU A 526 30.36 -6.19 -0.28
N GLU A 527 29.22 -6.13 0.44
CA GLU A 527 28.98 -6.93 1.65
C GLU A 527 28.59 -8.38 1.32
N GLY A 528 28.00 -8.62 0.15
CA GLY A 528 27.55 -9.93 -0.29
C GLY A 528 26.36 -9.89 -1.24
N ALA A 529 25.56 -10.96 -1.24
CA ALA A 529 24.46 -11.14 -2.20
C ALA A 529 23.26 -11.88 -1.60
N ASP A 530 22.09 -11.59 -2.16
CA ASP A 530 20.82 -12.28 -1.93
C ASP A 530 20.23 -12.76 -3.26
N THR A 531 19.40 -13.81 -3.22
CA THR A 531 18.92 -14.52 -4.42
C THR A 531 17.45 -14.89 -4.31
N LYS A 532 16.68 -14.64 -5.38
CA LYS A 532 15.25 -15.01 -5.42
C LYS A 532 14.87 -15.61 -6.78
N SER A 533 14.16 -16.73 -6.73
CA SER A 533 13.76 -17.49 -7.92
C SER A 533 12.28 -17.33 -8.27
N VAL A 534 11.98 -17.47 -9.56
CA VAL A 534 10.63 -17.50 -10.14
C VAL A 534 10.56 -18.58 -11.22
N SER A 535 9.47 -19.36 -11.25
CA SER A 535 9.25 -20.38 -12.29
C SER A 535 8.44 -19.82 -13.45
N VAL A 536 9.04 -19.70 -14.64
CA VAL A 536 8.33 -19.31 -15.86
C VAL A 536 7.74 -20.56 -16.53
N ILE A 537 6.44 -20.54 -16.80
CA ILE A 537 5.71 -21.64 -17.43
C ILE A 537 5.18 -21.14 -18.78
N VAL A 538 5.77 -21.65 -19.86
CA VAL A 538 5.37 -21.30 -21.24
C VAL A 538 4.28 -22.25 -21.71
N VAL A 539 3.07 -21.72 -21.89
CA VAL A 539 1.89 -22.47 -22.32
C VAL A 539 1.86 -22.54 -23.85
N THR A 540 2.15 -23.73 -24.39
CA THR A 540 2.02 -24.05 -25.81
C THR A 540 0.64 -24.65 -26.10
N SER A 541 0.05 -24.33 -27.25
CA SER A 541 -1.35 -24.64 -27.56
C SER A 541 -1.53 -26.00 -28.26
N GLY A 542 -1.18 -27.11 -27.58
CA GLY A 542 -1.23 -28.46 -28.18
C GLY A 542 -1.41 -29.66 -27.24
N ARG A 543 -2.66 -30.08 -27.04
CA ARG A 543 -3.16 -31.41 -26.59
C ARG A 543 -2.37 -32.19 -25.51
N SER A 544 -2.99 -32.36 -24.34
CA SER A 544 -2.59 -33.33 -23.31
C SER A 544 -2.85 -34.79 -23.71
N TYR A 545 -2.01 -35.69 -23.18
CA TYR A 545 -2.20 -37.15 -23.14
C TYR A 545 -1.58 -37.68 -21.85
N GLU A 546 -2.36 -38.36 -21.00
CA GLU A 546 -1.86 -39.07 -19.81
C GLU A 546 -1.72 -40.59 -20.08
N PRO A 547 -0.66 -41.24 -19.60
CA PRO A 547 -0.53 -42.71 -19.60
C PRO A 547 -0.87 -43.34 -18.23
N MET A 548 -1.80 -44.28 -18.23
CA MET A 548 -2.27 -45.04 -17.05
C MET A 548 -1.37 -46.24 -16.72
N TRP A 549 -1.13 -46.52 -15.43
CA TRP A 549 -0.46 -47.74 -14.94
C TRP A 549 -1.19 -48.38 -13.75
N VAL A 550 -0.86 -49.63 -13.45
CA VAL A 550 -1.65 -50.56 -12.61
C VAL A 550 -0.92 -50.95 -11.33
N GLU A 551 -1.63 -51.03 -10.21
CA GLU A 551 -1.08 -51.45 -8.90
C GLU A 551 -0.93 -52.98 -8.75
N ASN A 552 -0.02 -53.40 -7.86
CA ASN A 552 -0.31 -54.50 -6.93
C ASN A 552 0.58 -54.52 -5.67
N SER A 553 -0.06 -54.40 -4.50
CA SER A 553 0.30 -54.95 -3.18
C SER A 553 1.72 -54.78 -2.56
N SER A 554 1.79 -53.83 -1.62
CA SER A 554 2.05 -54.07 -0.17
C SER A 554 3.46 -54.01 0.48
N SER A 555 3.49 -53.21 1.57
CA SER A 555 4.29 -53.31 2.82
C SER A 555 5.62 -52.55 2.98
N ALA A 556 5.96 -52.28 4.25
CA ALA A 556 7.06 -51.47 4.80
C ALA A 556 6.96 -49.94 4.62
N ALA A 557 7.52 -49.19 5.58
CA ALA A 557 7.27 -47.75 5.79
C ALA A 557 8.08 -46.83 4.86
N SER A 558 7.55 -45.62 4.62
CA SER A 558 8.07 -44.61 3.70
C SER A 558 9.56 -44.29 3.88
N PRO A 559 10.46 -44.66 2.95
CA PRO A 559 11.87 -44.30 3.03
C PRO A 559 12.12 -42.92 2.39
N LEU A 560 12.80 -42.04 3.12
CA LEU A 560 13.52 -40.91 2.52
C LEU A 560 14.79 -41.44 1.86
N VAL A 561 14.96 -41.22 0.56
CA VAL A 561 16.15 -41.62 -0.19
C VAL A 561 16.82 -40.37 -0.76
N VAL A 562 18.07 -40.11 -0.35
CA VAL A 562 18.92 -39.05 -0.91
C VAL A 562 20.04 -39.67 -1.77
N LEU A 563 20.35 -39.04 -2.90
CA LEU A 563 21.29 -39.49 -3.91
C LEU A 563 22.15 -38.32 -4.40
N ALA A 564 23.41 -38.57 -4.77
CA ALA A 564 24.22 -37.60 -5.50
C ALA A 564 23.91 -37.71 -7.02
N LYS A 565 23.06 -36.81 -7.52
CA LYS A 565 22.68 -36.71 -8.95
C LYS A 565 23.87 -36.32 -9.83
N ALA A 566 24.75 -35.45 -9.34
CA ALA A 566 26.01 -35.12 -10.01
C ALA A 566 27.12 -34.80 -8.99
N VAL A 567 28.35 -35.18 -9.33
CA VAL A 567 29.54 -34.98 -8.49
C VAL A 567 30.63 -34.31 -9.31
N HIS A 568 31.05 -33.12 -8.89
CA HIS A 568 32.10 -32.30 -9.51
C HIS A 568 33.34 -32.26 -8.61
N SER A 569 34.32 -31.43 -8.96
CA SER A 569 35.54 -31.25 -8.16
C SER A 569 35.36 -30.33 -6.94
N GLN A 570 34.32 -29.49 -6.90
CA GLN A 570 34.07 -28.57 -5.77
C GLN A 570 32.58 -28.46 -5.41
N SER A 571 31.73 -29.33 -5.96
CA SER A 571 30.30 -29.37 -5.68
C SER A 571 29.68 -30.75 -5.87
N VAL A 572 28.56 -30.97 -5.18
CA VAL A 572 27.73 -32.18 -5.26
C VAL A 572 26.27 -31.75 -5.37
N LEU A 573 25.62 -32.11 -6.47
CA LEU A 573 24.18 -31.94 -6.63
C LEU A 573 23.49 -33.15 -6.01
N LEU A 574 22.81 -32.91 -4.88
CA LEU A 574 21.94 -33.87 -4.23
C LEU A 574 20.55 -33.86 -4.90
N GLN A 575 19.90 -35.01 -4.91
CA GLN A 575 18.48 -35.18 -5.23
C GLN A 575 17.87 -36.13 -4.19
N TRP A 576 16.61 -35.91 -3.81
CA TRP A 576 15.90 -36.85 -2.94
C TRP A 576 14.44 -37.03 -3.31
N SER A 577 13.90 -38.17 -2.87
CA SER A 577 12.49 -38.53 -3.04
C SER A 577 11.98 -39.25 -1.79
N LEU A 578 10.71 -39.01 -1.47
CA LEU A 578 9.99 -39.66 -0.39
C LEU A 578 8.90 -40.54 -1.00
N PHE A 579 9.03 -41.86 -0.84
CA PHE A 579 8.05 -42.81 -1.37
C PHE A 579 7.00 -43.11 -0.29
N PRO A 580 5.71 -42.78 -0.48
CA PRO A 580 4.68 -43.12 0.50
C PRO A 580 4.43 -44.64 0.53
N SER A 581 4.41 -45.22 1.73
CA SER A 581 4.07 -46.65 1.91
C SER A 581 2.56 -46.89 1.78
N ASN A 582 2.12 -47.56 0.71
CA ASN A 582 0.69 -47.78 0.43
C ASN A 582 -0.08 -48.47 1.57
N ALA A 583 -1.02 -47.73 2.16
CA ALA A 583 -2.12 -48.24 2.98
C ALA A 583 -3.38 -47.39 2.69
N ALA A 584 -4.45 -48.02 2.22
CA ALA A 584 -5.54 -47.34 1.51
C ALA A 584 -6.49 -46.51 2.39
N SER A 585 -6.84 -45.31 1.91
CA SER A 585 -8.24 -44.96 1.55
C SER A 585 -8.29 -43.54 0.95
N GLY A 586 -9.22 -43.30 0.02
CA GLY A 586 -9.22 -42.08 -0.79
C GLY A 586 -9.92 -40.88 -0.15
N PHE A 587 -9.18 -39.79 0.01
CA PHE A 587 -9.65 -38.40 -0.03
C PHE A 587 -8.46 -37.51 -0.48
N ASP A 588 -8.75 -36.30 -0.99
CA ASP A 588 -7.69 -35.35 -1.35
C ASP A 588 -6.77 -35.08 -0.16
N SER A 589 -5.52 -35.45 -0.32
CA SER A 589 -4.45 -35.20 0.64
C SER A 589 -3.29 -34.58 -0.11
N ALA A 590 -2.99 -33.34 0.22
CA ALA A 590 -1.89 -32.57 -0.38
C ALA A 590 -0.55 -33.33 -0.23
N PRO A 591 0.42 -33.12 -1.15
CA PRO A 591 1.79 -33.59 -0.92
C PRO A 591 2.25 -33.12 0.45
N SER A 592 2.80 -34.03 1.25
CA SER A 592 2.99 -33.81 2.69
C SER A 592 3.83 -32.56 2.95
N LEU A 593 3.24 -31.49 3.47
CA LEU A 593 4.01 -30.28 3.82
C LEU A 593 5.01 -30.63 4.93
N TRP A 594 6.27 -30.64 4.54
CA TRP A 594 7.41 -30.64 5.46
C TRP A 594 7.52 -29.24 6.07
N THR A 595 7.88 -29.16 7.35
CA THR A 595 8.07 -27.89 8.06
C THR A 595 9.53 -27.44 8.10
N GLY A 596 10.44 -28.30 7.64
CA GLY A 596 11.86 -28.02 7.50
C GLY A 596 12.59 -29.16 6.80
N ALA A 597 13.62 -28.82 6.03
CA ALA A 597 14.55 -29.76 5.43
C ALA A 597 15.97 -29.18 5.60
N SER A 598 16.89 -29.97 6.15
CA SER A 598 18.27 -29.54 6.39
C SER A 598 19.27 -30.56 5.85
N VAL A 599 20.34 -30.06 5.24
CA VAL A 599 21.48 -30.85 4.77
C VAL A 599 22.66 -30.59 5.68
N TYR A 600 23.11 -31.63 6.38
CA TYR A 600 24.36 -31.64 7.13
C TYR A 600 25.46 -32.28 6.27
N ILE A 601 26.59 -31.59 6.13
CA ILE A 601 27.79 -32.08 5.44
C ILE A 601 28.92 -32.15 6.46
N HIS A 602 29.64 -33.27 6.48
CA HIS A 602 30.74 -33.52 7.41
C HIS A 602 31.92 -34.25 6.76
N ASN A 603 33.12 -33.83 7.15
CA ASN A 603 34.42 -34.42 6.87
C ASN A 603 35.41 -33.88 7.93
N ASP A 604 36.58 -34.51 8.07
CA ASP A 604 37.67 -34.17 9.02
C ASP A 604 38.22 -32.73 8.90
N HIS A 605 37.81 -31.99 7.86
CA HIS A 605 38.25 -30.61 7.59
C HIS A 605 37.11 -29.58 7.53
N ILE A 606 35.86 -30.02 7.31
CA ILE A 606 34.72 -29.13 7.09
C ILE A 606 33.45 -29.80 7.63
N SER A 607 32.71 -29.10 8.50
CA SER A 607 31.34 -29.45 8.86
C SER A 607 30.43 -28.23 8.87
N TYR A 608 29.26 -28.34 8.25
CA TYR A 608 28.21 -27.32 8.32
C TYR A 608 26.82 -27.91 8.06
N THR A 609 25.79 -27.22 8.54
CA THR A 609 24.39 -27.51 8.24
C THR A 609 23.80 -26.36 7.44
N THR A 610 23.02 -26.64 6.41
CA THR A 610 22.27 -25.64 5.66
C THR A 610 20.80 -26.03 5.58
N GLN A 611 19.92 -25.03 5.51
CA GLN A 611 18.47 -25.22 5.38
C GLN A 611 18.07 -25.18 3.91
N VAL A 612 17.10 -26.01 3.54
CA VAL A 612 16.55 -26.12 2.19
C VAL A 612 15.10 -25.68 2.20
N ALA A 613 14.70 -24.88 1.20
CA ALA A 613 13.31 -24.49 1.00
C ALA A 613 12.40 -25.70 0.76
N LEU A 614 11.17 -25.64 1.26
CA LEU A 614 10.30 -26.81 1.49
C LEU A 614 9.85 -27.52 0.20
N ASP A 615 9.85 -26.81 -0.93
CA ASP A 615 9.43 -27.32 -2.26
C ASP A 615 10.60 -27.83 -3.11
N VAL A 616 11.84 -27.70 -2.63
CA VAL A 616 13.05 -28.10 -3.37
C VAL A 616 13.33 -29.59 -3.15
N GLN A 617 13.60 -30.32 -4.24
CA GLN A 617 13.98 -31.75 -4.22
C GLN A 617 15.40 -32.00 -4.75
N GLU A 618 16.10 -30.94 -5.18
CA GLU A 618 17.49 -30.99 -5.65
C GLU A 618 18.30 -29.82 -5.07
N PHE A 619 19.44 -30.11 -4.42
CA PHE A 619 20.24 -29.11 -3.73
C PHE A 619 21.72 -29.23 -4.06
N ASN A 620 22.32 -28.13 -4.51
CA ASN A 620 23.73 -28.09 -4.94
C ASN A 620 24.64 -27.68 -3.78
N VAL A 621 25.30 -28.65 -3.15
CA VAL A 621 26.33 -28.42 -2.15
C VAL A 621 27.58 -27.89 -2.86
N THR A 622 28.07 -26.71 -2.47
CA THR A 622 29.23 -26.02 -3.08
C THR A 622 30.38 -25.85 -2.09
N HIS A 623 31.48 -25.21 -2.54
CA HIS A 623 32.69 -24.95 -1.74
C HIS A 623 33.39 -26.20 -1.15
N LEU A 624 33.20 -27.37 -1.79
CA LEU A 624 33.88 -28.60 -1.41
C LEU A 624 35.32 -28.64 -1.93
N LEU A 625 36.18 -29.41 -1.27
CA LEU A 625 37.55 -29.67 -1.69
C LEU A 625 37.58 -30.77 -2.77
N PRO A 626 38.48 -30.73 -3.78
CA PRO A 626 38.65 -31.80 -4.77
C PRO A 626 39.22 -33.10 -4.19
N SER A 627 38.95 -34.24 -4.84
CA SER A 627 39.44 -35.57 -4.44
C SER A 627 39.18 -35.95 -2.97
N THR A 628 38.11 -35.43 -2.38
CA THR A 628 37.85 -35.47 -0.93
C THR A 628 36.51 -36.13 -0.65
N GLU A 629 36.44 -37.03 0.34
CA GLU A 629 35.21 -37.69 0.76
C GLU A 629 34.43 -36.85 1.79
N TYR A 630 33.10 -36.85 1.66
CA TYR A 630 32.18 -36.18 2.56
C TYR A 630 31.04 -37.12 2.93
N HIS A 631 30.69 -37.16 4.21
CA HIS A 631 29.45 -37.76 4.70
C HIS A 631 28.35 -36.69 4.67
N VAL A 632 27.26 -36.97 3.96
CA VAL A 632 26.19 -36.01 3.70
C VAL A 632 24.86 -36.61 4.16
N CYS A 633 24.21 -35.96 5.12
CA CYS A 633 22.93 -36.36 5.68
C CYS A 633 21.86 -35.30 5.39
N LEU A 634 20.81 -35.69 4.69
CA LEU A 634 19.57 -34.93 4.57
C LEU A 634 18.62 -35.34 5.69
N THR A 635 18.06 -34.36 6.40
CA THR A 635 17.03 -34.56 7.42
C THR A 635 15.80 -33.73 7.07
N VAL A 636 14.61 -34.34 7.11
CA VAL A 636 13.34 -33.69 6.77
C VAL A 636 12.34 -33.90 7.90
N SER A 637 11.75 -32.82 8.40
CA SER A 637 10.76 -32.82 9.48
C SER A 637 9.35 -32.56 8.94
N SER A 638 8.39 -33.42 9.29
CA SER A 638 6.96 -33.18 9.05
C SER A 638 6.29 -32.62 10.30
N GLY A 639 5.19 -31.87 10.13
CA GLY A 639 4.41 -31.27 11.23
C GLY A 639 3.91 -32.27 12.29
N SER A 640 3.86 -33.57 12.00
CA SER A 640 3.51 -34.62 12.96
C SER A 640 4.70 -35.11 13.83
N ALA A 641 5.72 -34.27 14.05
CA ALA A 641 6.95 -34.58 14.78
C ALA A 641 7.76 -35.80 14.28
N ARG A 642 7.51 -36.28 13.06
CA ARG A 642 8.30 -37.36 12.44
C ARG A 642 9.46 -36.76 11.65
N VAL A 643 10.67 -37.06 12.12
CA VAL A 643 11.94 -36.71 11.47
C VAL A 643 12.41 -37.90 10.67
N HIS A 644 12.70 -37.70 9.38
CA HIS A 644 13.29 -38.71 8.51
C HIS A 644 14.68 -38.24 8.10
N THR A 645 15.70 -39.06 8.34
CA THR A 645 17.09 -38.76 7.97
C THR A 645 17.61 -39.83 7.02
N SER A 646 18.33 -39.41 5.99
CA SER A 646 18.92 -40.28 4.96
C SER A 646 20.31 -39.74 4.64
N CYS A 647 21.32 -40.60 4.58
CA CYS A 647 22.72 -40.20 4.45
C CYS A 647 23.44 -40.99 3.35
N LEU A 648 24.40 -40.36 2.70
CA LEU A 648 25.34 -41.01 1.78
C LEU A 648 26.76 -40.46 1.92
N ASN A 649 27.75 -41.26 1.49
CA ASN A 649 29.13 -40.80 1.30
C ASN A 649 29.33 -40.36 -0.15
N VAL A 650 30.06 -39.26 -0.36
CA VAL A 650 30.39 -38.74 -1.69
C VAL A 650 31.84 -38.28 -1.75
N THR A 651 32.61 -38.86 -2.67
CA THR A 651 33.98 -38.40 -2.98
C THR A 651 33.94 -37.43 -4.16
N THR A 652 34.38 -36.19 -3.97
CA THR A 652 34.48 -35.20 -5.05
C THR A 652 35.51 -35.62 -6.11
N ARG A 653 35.35 -35.14 -7.34
CA ARG A 653 36.29 -35.42 -8.43
C ARG A 653 37.63 -34.70 -8.23
N ALA A 654 38.68 -35.23 -8.85
CA ALA A 654 39.96 -34.54 -8.92
C ALA A 654 39.84 -33.22 -9.70
N ALA A 655 40.63 -32.21 -9.32
CA ALA A 655 40.74 -30.96 -10.06
C ALA A 655 41.44 -31.22 -11.42
N SER A 656 40.76 -30.86 -12.52
CA SER A 656 41.26 -31.09 -13.88
C SER A 656 42.21 -29.98 -14.33
N PHE A 657 43.51 -30.20 -14.16
CA PHE A 657 44.54 -29.30 -14.69
C PHE A 657 44.70 -29.43 -16.21
N CYS A 658 44.12 -28.48 -16.95
CA CYS A 658 44.30 -28.38 -18.40
C CYS A 658 45.61 -27.66 -18.76
N ALA A 659 46.70 -28.41 -18.94
CA ALA A 659 47.94 -27.91 -19.55
C ALA A 659 47.90 -28.11 -21.08
N ALA A 660 47.92 -27.02 -21.84
CA ALA A 660 47.92 -27.07 -23.32
C ALA A 660 49.34 -27.35 -23.86
N PRO A 661 49.54 -28.33 -24.76
CA PRO A 661 50.85 -28.62 -25.34
C PRO A 661 51.18 -27.66 -26.49
N VAL A 662 52.13 -26.74 -26.27
CA VAL A 662 52.67 -25.89 -27.35
C VAL A 662 53.70 -26.69 -28.16
N VAL A 663 53.36 -27.03 -29.40
CA VAL A 663 54.29 -27.62 -30.36
C VAL A 663 55.03 -26.51 -31.11
N SER A 664 56.32 -26.34 -30.84
CA SER A 664 57.26 -25.59 -31.67
C SER A 664 58.53 -26.40 -31.93
N ARG A 665 59.15 -26.20 -33.09
CA ARG A 665 60.05 -27.20 -33.70
C ARG A 665 61.38 -26.55 -34.11
N GLN A 666 62.48 -27.24 -33.78
CA GLN A 666 63.81 -27.13 -34.42
C GLN A 666 64.69 -25.91 -34.05
N GLY A 667 66.00 -26.16 -33.91
CA GLY A 667 67.03 -25.20 -33.52
C GLY A 667 67.71 -25.60 -32.20
N GLY A 668 69.03 -25.78 -32.20
CA GLY A 668 69.80 -26.17 -31.02
C GLY A 668 71.17 -25.49 -30.98
N GLY A 669 71.80 -25.47 -29.80
CA GLY A 669 73.12 -24.86 -29.61
C GLY A 669 73.42 -24.50 -28.15
N GLU A 670 74.17 -25.37 -27.47
CA GLU A 670 75.21 -25.12 -26.46
C GLU A 670 74.97 -24.29 -25.15
N ALA A 671 75.56 -24.83 -24.07
CA ALA A 671 76.26 -24.15 -22.97
C ALA A 671 75.52 -23.27 -21.93
N LEU A 672 75.27 -23.88 -20.76
CA LEU A 672 75.86 -23.52 -19.45
C LEU A 672 76.27 -22.05 -19.18
N ALA A 673 75.60 -21.38 -18.21
CA ALA A 673 76.25 -20.49 -17.23
C ALA A 673 75.35 -20.12 -16.03
N ALA A 674 75.99 -19.61 -14.97
CA ALA A 674 75.45 -18.66 -13.98
C ALA A 674 74.21 -19.06 -13.12
N ALA A 675 74.43 -19.98 -12.17
CA ALA A 675 73.78 -19.82 -10.87
C ALA A 675 74.54 -18.74 -10.06
N LEU A 676 73.85 -17.67 -9.62
CA LEU A 676 74.25 -16.75 -8.53
C LEU A 676 73.15 -15.69 -8.34
N GLY A 677 72.35 -15.77 -7.27
CA GLY A 677 71.16 -14.90 -7.11
C GLY A 677 70.56 -14.84 -5.70
N SER A 678 71.34 -15.15 -4.66
CA SER A 678 70.84 -15.51 -3.33
C SER A 678 71.49 -14.74 -2.16
N VAL A 679 71.79 -13.45 -2.35
CA VAL A 679 72.51 -12.62 -1.33
C VAL A 679 71.79 -11.30 -0.96
N LEU A 680 70.87 -10.79 -1.79
CA LEU A 680 70.35 -9.41 -1.65
C LEU A 680 68.99 -9.24 -0.95
N ALA A 681 68.38 -10.32 -0.42
CA ALA A 681 67.09 -10.23 0.29
C ALA A 681 67.22 -9.99 1.82
N MET A 682 68.37 -10.33 2.43
CA MET A 682 68.53 -10.41 3.89
C MET A 682 69.00 -9.11 4.57
N SER A 683 69.35 -8.06 3.80
CA SER A 683 69.95 -6.83 4.33
C SER A 683 68.95 -5.74 4.73
N VAL A 684 67.67 -5.85 4.36
CA VAL A 684 66.66 -4.79 4.60
C VAL A 684 65.88 -4.98 5.91
N LEU A 685 65.54 -6.22 6.30
CA LEU A 685 64.80 -6.49 7.55
C LEU A 685 65.57 -6.05 8.81
N ALA A 686 66.90 -6.04 8.77
CA ALA A 686 67.74 -5.63 9.90
C ALA A 686 67.61 -4.13 10.25
N ALA A 687 67.18 -3.28 9.30
CA ALA A 687 67.10 -1.83 9.50
C ALA A 687 65.83 -1.40 10.25
N LEU A 688 64.72 -2.12 10.10
CA LEU A 688 63.41 -1.75 10.68
C LEU A 688 63.22 -2.21 12.13
N LEU A 689 64.00 -3.18 12.61
CA LEU A 689 63.94 -3.66 14.00
C LEU A 689 64.70 -2.76 15.00
N LEU A 690 65.51 -1.82 14.51
CA LEU A 690 66.30 -0.89 15.33
C LEU A 690 65.62 0.46 15.59
N SER A 691 64.50 0.77 14.92
CA SER A 691 63.74 2.01 15.14
C SER A 691 62.69 1.90 16.24
N TYR A 692 62.13 0.71 16.48
CA TYR A 692 60.94 0.54 17.34
C TYR A 692 61.24 0.47 18.84
N THR A 693 62.46 0.11 19.25
CA THR A 693 62.80 -0.21 20.65
C THR A 693 63.30 0.96 21.50
N ARG A 694 63.24 2.22 21.00
CA ARG A 694 63.73 3.42 21.71
C ARG A 694 62.68 4.50 22.04
N ARG A 695 61.39 4.13 22.13
CA ARG A 695 60.43 4.80 23.02
C ARG A 695 59.82 3.74 23.94
N ARG A 696 59.96 3.95 25.25
CA ARG A 696 59.75 2.93 26.29
C ARG A 696 59.01 3.58 27.47
N VAL A 697 58.28 2.75 28.22
CA VAL A 697 57.66 3.06 29.53
C VAL A 697 56.42 3.96 29.48
N GLN A 698 55.24 3.34 29.62
CA GLN A 698 54.57 3.39 30.92
C GLN A 698 53.75 2.11 31.23
N GLN A 699 53.86 1.66 32.49
CA GLN A 699 52.98 0.77 33.27
C GLN A 699 52.32 -0.50 32.67
N HIS A 700 53.03 -1.63 32.86
CA HIS A 700 52.69 -2.72 33.82
C HIS A 700 51.66 -3.85 33.53
N SER A 701 52.15 -5.07 33.81
CA SER A 701 51.51 -6.29 34.36
C SER A 701 50.56 -7.20 33.53
N ASN A 702 51.12 -8.38 33.19
CA ASN A 702 50.59 -9.74 33.43
C ASN A 702 49.48 -10.34 32.54
N ILE A 703 49.95 -11.09 31.54
CA ILE A 703 49.39 -12.34 30.95
C ILE A 703 49.79 -13.49 31.93
N PRO A 704 49.02 -14.61 32.21
CA PRO A 704 48.42 -15.56 31.23
C PRO A 704 47.06 -16.19 31.69
N LEU A 705 46.45 -17.27 31.14
CA LEU A 705 46.66 -18.21 29.99
C LEU A 705 45.29 -18.80 29.54
N ASN A 706 45.28 -19.72 28.56
CA ASN A 706 44.14 -20.43 27.92
C ASN A 706 43.04 -21.02 28.85
N GLU A 707 41.80 -21.15 28.34
CA GLU A 707 41.07 -22.41 27.99
C GLU A 707 39.62 -22.08 27.50
N LEU A 708 39.14 -22.60 26.35
CA LEU A 708 38.36 -23.83 26.09
C LEU A 708 36.92 -23.90 26.73
N TYR A 709 35.91 -24.10 25.87
CA TYR A 709 34.52 -24.54 26.16
C TYR A 709 34.47 -25.95 26.82
N PRO A 710 33.35 -26.48 27.40
CA PRO A 710 31.92 -26.08 27.39
C PRO A 710 31.38 -25.89 28.86
N PRO A 711 30.13 -26.20 29.34
CA PRO A 711 28.88 -26.72 28.74
C PRO A 711 27.55 -25.99 29.15
N LEU A 712 26.69 -26.62 29.99
CA LEU A 712 25.24 -26.40 30.19
C LEU A 712 24.81 -26.78 31.64
N ILE A 713 23.50 -26.60 31.96
CA ILE A 713 22.74 -27.10 33.15
C ILE A 713 22.93 -26.23 34.43
N THR A 714 21.90 -25.82 35.22
CA THR A 714 20.47 -26.24 35.36
C THR A 714 19.50 -25.06 35.59
N LEU A 715 18.19 -25.35 35.61
CA LEU A 715 17.11 -24.52 36.17
C LEU A 715 17.37 -24.03 37.61
N TRP A 716 16.69 -22.94 38.02
CA TRP A 716 15.76 -23.00 39.17
C TRP A 716 14.67 -21.91 39.09
N GLU A 717 13.53 -22.17 39.73
CA GLU A 717 12.37 -21.27 39.75
C GLU A 717 12.55 -20.08 40.71
N GLY A 718 11.68 -19.07 40.57
CA GLY A 718 11.71 -17.84 41.35
C GLY A 718 10.38 -17.07 41.28
N GLU A 719 9.31 -17.70 41.76
CA GLU A 719 8.01 -17.03 41.93
C GLU A 719 8.10 -15.87 42.94
N ALA A 720 7.57 -14.70 42.56
CA ALA A 720 7.34 -13.58 43.47
C ALA A 720 6.21 -12.70 42.93
N GLU A 721 4.96 -13.10 43.20
CA GLU A 721 3.81 -12.23 43.01
C GLU A 721 3.93 -10.97 43.88
N ARG A 722 3.53 -9.81 43.34
CA ARG A 722 2.77 -8.81 44.09
C ARG A 722 2.09 -7.80 43.19
N ASP A 723 0.84 -7.53 43.54
CA ASP A 723 -0.04 -6.55 42.91
C ASP A 723 0.35 -5.12 43.29
N GLU A 724 0.02 -4.16 42.44
CA GLU A 724 -0.65 -2.93 42.90
C GLU A 724 -1.50 -2.33 41.77
N GLU A 725 -2.81 -2.22 42.00
CA GLU A 725 -3.71 -1.47 41.11
C GLU A 725 -3.55 0.04 41.36
N GLY A 726 -3.31 0.83 40.31
CA GLY A 726 -3.02 2.27 40.44
C GLY A 726 -3.45 3.08 39.22
N ALA A 727 -4.76 3.34 39.10
CA ALA A 727 -5.30 4.12 37.99
C ALA A 727 -4.99 5.62 38.10
N HIS A 728 -4.74 6.30 36.97
CA HIS A 728 -5.10 7.71 36.78
C HIS A 728 -5.39 8.01 35.30
N ALA A 729 -6.60 8.49 35.02
CA ALA A 729 -6.98 9.06 33.73
C ALA A 729 -6.77 10.58 33.78
N ALA A 730 -6.24 11.18 32.71
CA ALA A 730 -6.08 12.62 32.57
C ALA A 730 -6.51 13.07 31.18
N THR A 731 -7.74 13.57 31.07
CA THR A 731 -8.22 14.28 29.88
C THR A 731 -7.43 15.57 29.67
N LYS A 732 -7.08 15.87 28.41
CA LYS A 732 -6.67 17.22 28.00
C LYS A 732 -7.43 17.63 26.74
N THR A 733 -8.09 18.77 26.86
CA THR A 733 -8.76 19.50 25.79
C THR A 733 -7.73 20.07 24.81
N CYS A 734 -7.99 19.94 23.51
CA CYS A 734 -7.35 20.78 22.50
C CYS A 734 -8.16 22.06 22.32
N SER A 735 -7.49 23.18 22.03
CA SER A 735 -8.13 24.46 21.72
C SER A 735 -7.13 25.34 20.96
N TRP A 736 -7.46 25.65 19.70
CA TRP A 736 -6.62 26.34 18.71
C TRP A 736 -5.43 25.51 18.22
#